data_AF-A0A941GVV9-F1
#
_entry.id   AF-A0A941GVV9-F1
#
_cell.length_a   1.000
_cell.length_b   1.000
_cell.length_c   1.000
_cell.angle_alpha   90.00
_cell.angle_beta   90.00
_cell.angle_gamma   90.00
#
_symmetry.space_group_name_H-M   'P 1'
#
loop_
_entity.id
_entity.type
_entity.pdbx_description
1 polymer ?
#
loop_
_entity_poly.entity_id
_entity_poly.type
_entity_poly.pdbx_seq_one_letter_code
_entity_poly.pdbx_strand_id
1 'polypeptide(L)'
;MSNQNHEDHEDHEDHSHIEEYIVPEVEGTFSRANMNKKYIYKSYFLENDFNAEVEPMFEEVSQAAGIIKIKENEYSSWGDYNSDGWPDLLLTWHTNPIRLYRNNQDGTFTDVTDEVFIPPQEPRDNHGAVWADFDNDGDQDLVELVGAVVGTGSGPKKLYVNEEGVLSDKAVELGVDYPLGRGRTPSWVDFDQDGKLDLIMSVTLRPDAQAPSTIFRQTDNGFEDVGSTIGFAPGHSVAFSLLSDLSGDGNMDLYSKGEPSPQTIYDITTVPLTNITASVLPQQFSSRDVAIADFNNDLLPDIYSTLTWDTSDLGQESPLDAVFLLNVTQKGQQGVQFNTADEATFKLFIPKTPGTLSQKNVYVGAGGFTPTDEDRSTVNILEFTLSPTDPNVAGIFPYTPGTNRGVYVGYDPIKEHWQLFLSTPNRNSVPGSIETAEPISNLTAIGFKPTQDPKDQLFLNQAGKLVDKSNQSGINTIPNAGISVVAGDFDNDMDQDIYVVARGSVANRPNILYENQGDGTFIPVPDASGAAGSNLGIGVSVTTADYDQNGFLDLFVVNNKSNSTVETTPPNQLFRNLGNDNHWLQIDLQGVTSNLDAIGAQVFVTAGGITQLREQSGGIHKSAQNYQRLHFGLADNTTVDELLIKWPSGLEQTLNNIQADQILKITETQPTNIIGEVGEINNLTHRMQKVTLRNTYQNPVVIANPASYNEAEPLSVAIKNITGNSFDIQIVEPTNLNGIHTLEDISYLVLEAGHYELTDGTKVQAGQTITEGLASQKNWTKVNFEENFTSTPEVFTQVQDNQTGYLNTRQQGTSTNSFRVGVELQENKNNNSANIQPQTVGWVAIEKGTGNWNGLPYEVANTGKNVTHNFFNQSFEQTFDYTPEIIASLATYSGPDPAGLRYQNLTETGVKFQVQEDTTFDPEINHFNKETVSFLAIEGTGDLTGVIWNENNIFAGSSVNF
;
A
#
# COMPACT_ATOMS: atom_id res chain seq x y z
N MET A 1 26.83 -44.29 -33.19
CA MET A 1 27.34 -45.27 -32.21
C MET A 1 26.25 -45.34 -31.12
N SER A 2 25.21 -46.17 -31.25
CA SER A 2 25.10 -47.60 -30.84
C SER A 2 25.60 -47.81 -29.40
N ASN A 3 24.84 -48.22 -28.39
CA ASN A 3 23.72 -49.18 -28.23
C ASN A 3 22.78 -48.69 -27.10
N GLN A 4 21.45 -48.82 -27.12
CA GLN A 4 20.55 -49.99 -27.11
C GLN A 4 20.50 -50.83 -25.81
N ASN A 5 19.35 -50.67 -25.12
CA ASN A 5 18.41 -51.66 -24.54
C ASN A 5 18.88 -52.68 -23.48
N HIS A 6 18.17 -52.73 -22.34
CA HIS A 6 17.13 -53.76 -22.12
C HIS A 6 16.27 -53.49 -20.86
N GLU A 7 14.96 -53.74 -21.02
CA GLU A 7 13.90 -53.82 -20.01
C GLU A 7 13.97 -55.12 -19.19
N ASP A 8 13.41 -55.13 -17.97
CA ASP A 8 12.18 -55.88 -17.57
C ASP A 8 12.16 -56.38 -16.10
N HIS A 9 11.06 -55.98 -15.43
CA HIS A 9 10.11 -56.71 -14.56
C HIS A 9 10.54 -57.58 -13.35
N GLU A 10 9.92 -57.19 -12.22
CA GLU A 10 9.14 -57.97 -11.23
C GLU A 10 9.79 -58.94 -10.23
N ASP A 11 9.45 -58.65 -8.96
CA ASP A 11 8.80 -59.54 -7.97
C ASP A 11 9.57 -60.13 -6.76
N HIS A 12 8.88 -59.92 -5.63
CA HIS A 12 8.77 -60.71 -4.39
C HIS A 12 9.81 -60.61 -3.24
N GLU A 13 9.25 -60.13 -2.12
CA GLU A 13 9.26 -60.67 -0.75
C GLU A 13 10.52 -60.59 0.14
N ASP A 14 10.38 -59.71 1.15
CA ASP A 14 10.32 -60.04 2.58
C ASP A 14 11.44 -60.92 3.16
N HIS A 15 12.26 -60.35 4.04
CA HIS A 15 12.51 -60.94 5.36
C HIS A 15 13.12 -59.92 6.33
N SER A 16 12.37 -59.71 7.41
CA SER A 16 12.70 -59.03 8.65
C SER A 16 13.89 -59.64 9.40
N HIS A 17 14.83 -58.79 9.84
CA HIS A 17 15.73 -59.06 10.97
C HIS A 17 15.74 -57.84 11.89
N ILE A 18 15.11 -58.01 13.05
CA ILE A 18 15.11 -57.07 14.19
C ILE A 18 16.25 -57.51 15.11
N GLU A 19 17.25 -56.64 15.32
CA GLU A 19 18.18 -56.75 16.44
C GLU A 19 17.69 -55.85 17.58
N GLU A 20 17.34 -56.48 18.72
CA GLU A 20 17.03 -55.82 20.00
C GLU A 20 18.28 -55.12 20.57
N TYR A 21 18.17 -53.83 20.86
CA TYR A 21 19.12 -53.12 21.73
C TYR A 21 18.48 -52.88 23.11
N ILE A 22 19.10 -53.50 24.12
CA ILE A 22 18.79 -53.38 25.54
C ILE A 22 19.38 -52.07 26.08
N VAL A 23 18.56 -51.24 26.74
CA VAL A 23 19.00 -50.08 27.54
C VAL A 23 18.61 -50.33 29.01
N PRO A 24 19.50 -50.09 30.00
CA PRO A 24 19.25 -50.50 31.38
C PRO A 24 18.41 -49.49 32.17
N GLU A 25 17.54 -50.03 33.02
CA GLU A 25 16.77 -49.34 34.06
C GLU A 25 17.65 -48.55 35.02
N VAL A 26 17.23 -47.33 35.34
CA VAL A 26 17.63 -46.61 36.55
C VAL A 26 16.37 -46.16 37.28
N GLU A 27 16.10 -46.82 38.41
CA GLU A 27 15.12 -46.38 39.40
C GLU A 27 15.56 -45.06 40.06
N GLY A 28 14.65 -44.07 40.09
CA GLY A 28 14.83 -42.81 40.79
C GLY A 28 13.49 -42.22 41.22
N THR A 29 13.28 -42.16 42.53
CA THR A 29 12.05 -41.80 43.24
C THR A 29 11.50 -40.39 42.96
N PHE A 30 10.18 -40.33 42.80
CA PHE A 30 9.33 -39.13 42.66
C PHE A 30 9.39 -38.16 43.86
N SER A 31 9.64 -36.88 43.60
CA SER A 31 8.80 -35.76 44.12
C SER A 31 9.17 -34.43 43.44
N ARG A 32 8.24 -33.86 42.67
CA ARG A 32 8.08 -32.39 42.54
C ARG A 32 6.72 -32.08 41.92
N ALA A 33 5.81 -31.60 42.77
CA ALA A 33 4.57 -30.95 42.40
C ALA A 33 4.87 -29.54 41.90
N ASN A 34 4.56 -29.28 40.62
CA ASN A 34 3.78 -28.13 40.14
C ASN A 34 3.74 -28.22 38.61
N MET A 35 2.53 -28.39 38.11
CA MET A 35 2.16 -28.70 36.73
C MET A 35 2.41 -27.50 35.80
N ASN A 36 3.41 -27.60 34.91
CA ASN A 36 3.34 -27.00 33.58
C ASN A 36 2.76 -28.08 32.66
N LYS A 37 1.44 -28.11 32.51
CA LYS A 37 0.77 -29.01 31.58
C LYS A 37 0.92 -28.45 30.16
N LYS A 38 1.97 -28.91 29.48
CA LYS A 38 2.16 -28.79 28.03
C LYS A 38 1.20 -29.79 27.38
N TYR A 39 -0.02 -29.37 27.06
CA TYR A 39 -0.99 -30.20 26.37
C TYR A 39 -0.74 -30.10 24.86
N ILE A 40 -0.14 -31.15 24.31
CA ILE A 40 0.10 -31.30 22.87
C ILE A 40 -1.16 -31.92 22.27
N TYR A 41 -1.88 -31.19 21.43
CA TYR A 41 -2.95 -31.72 20.58
C TYR A 41 -2.32 -32.60 19.50
N LYS A 42 -2.16 -33.90 19.80
CA LYS A 42 -1.65 -34.90 18.85
C LYS A 42 -2.75 -35.75 18.21
N SER A 43 -3.97 -35.24 18.09
CA SER A 43 -5.12 -36.04 17.62
C SER A 43 -6.00 -35.29 16.62
N TYR A 44 -5.44 -35.00 15.44
CA TYR A 44 -6.20 -34.81 14.19
C TYR A 44 -5.39 -35.23 12.96
N PHE A 45 -4.07 -35.36 13.09
CA PHE A 45 -3.22 -35.97 12.06
C PHE A 45 -3.21 -37.50 12.23
N LEU A 46 -3.59 -38.21 11.17
CA LEU A 46 -3.33 -39.65 11.04
C LEU A 46 -1.85 -39.90 11.36
N GLU A 47 -1.58 -40.93 12.16
CA GLU A 47 -0.24 -41.47 12.40
C GLU A 47 0.43 -41.82 11.07
N ASN A 48 1.16 -40.87 10.50
CA ASN A 48 2.22 -41.10 9.54
C ASN A 48 3.46 -40.41 10.11
N ASP A 49 4.57 -41.15 10.12
CA ASP A 49 5.86 -40.81 10.72
C ASP A 49 6.38 -39.38 10.40
N PHE A 50 6.01 -38.38 11.22
CA PHE A 50 6.72 -37.11 11.30
C PHE A 50 7.35 -36.96 12.69
N ASN A 51 8.59 -37.46 12.81
CA ASN A 51 9.50 -37.23 13.93
C ASN A 51 10.47 -36.05 13.65
N ALA A 52 10.14 -35.16 12.72
CA ALA A 52 10.85 -33.90 12.57
C ALA A 52 10.25 -32.89 13.58
N GLU A 53 11.06 -32.42 14.52
CA GLU A 53 10.76 -31.17 15.23
C GLU A 53 10.76 -30.06 14.18
N VAL A 54 9.57 -29.57 13.81
CA VAL A 54 9.45 -28.35 12.98
C VAL A 54 9.80 -27.18 13.89
N GLU A 55 10.85 -26.45 13.56
CA GLU A 55 11.18 -25.20 14.26
C GLU A 55 10.02 -24.21 14.06
N PRO A 56 9.54 -23.54 15.12
CA PRO A 56 8.42 -22.61 15.00
C PRO A 56 8.84 -21.37 14.22
N MET A 57 7.98 -20.89 13.32
CA MET A 57 8.15 -19.59 12.64
C MET A 57 7.80 -18.42 13.55
N PHE A 58 6.87 -18.60 14.49
CA PHE A 58 6.40 -17.54 15.37
C PHE A 58 6.72 -17.80 16.84
N GLU A 59 7.00 -16.72 17.57
CA GLU A 59 7.07 -16.72 19.04
C GLU A 59 6.16 -15.68 19.68
N GLU A 60 5.48 -16.03 20.77
CA GLU A 60 4.65 -15.09 21.52
C GLU A 60 5.51 -14.18 22.42
N VAL A 61 5.45 -12.87 22.18
CA VAL A 61 6.35 -11.88 22.82
C VAL A 61 5.62 -10.76 23.57
N SER A 62 4.30 -10.78 23.70
CA SER A 62 3.52 -9.62 24.23
C SER A 62 4.03 -9.13 25.59
N GLN A 63 4.38 -10.06 26.48
CA GLN A 63 4.89 -9.69 27.80
C GLN A 63 6.28 -9.04 27.70
N ALA A 64 7.16 -9.55 26.83
CA ALA A 64 8.50 -9.01 26.61
C ALA A 64 8.43 -7.65 25.91
N ALA A 65 7.52 -7.51 24.95
CA ALA A 65 7.25 -6.28 24.20
C ALA A 65 6.55 -5.19 25.03
N GLY A 66 6.21 -5.43 26.30
CA GLY A 66 5.59 -4.43 27.16
C GLY A 66 4.08 -4.23 26.92
N ILE A 67 3.44 -5.08 26.11
CA ILE A 67 1.99 -5.08 25.88
C ILE A 67 1.31 -5.88 27.00
N ILE A 68 1.43 -5.39 28.24
CA ILE A 68 1.03 -6.14 29.44
C ILE A 68 -0.40 -5.76 29.88
N LYS A 69 -1.27 -6.78 29.99
CA LYS A 69 -2.49 -6.76 30.84
C LYS A 69 -3.59 -5.76 30.46
N ILE A 70 -3.88 -5.64 29.17
CA ILE A 70 -5.07 -4.94 28.70
C ILE A 70 -6.20 -5.96 28.64
N LYS A 71 -7.19 -5.83 29.53
CA LYS A 71 -8.36 -6.69 29.51
C LYS A 71 -9.30 -6.18 28.41
N GLU A 72 -9.90 -7.08 27.63
CA GLU A 72 -11.15 -6.87 26.87
C GLU A 72 -11.10 -5.90 25.67
N ASN A 73 -10.00 -5.80 24.92
CA ASN A 73 -10.02 -5.09 23.63
C ASN A 73 -10.85 -5.87 22.59
N GLU A 74 -11.28 -5.17 21.54
CA GLU A 74 -12.07 -5.75 20.46
C GLU A 74 -11.30 -5.81 19.13
N TYR A 75 -10.52 -4.77 18.80
CA TYR A 75 -9.83 -4.64 17.51
C TYR A 75 -8.46 -3.94 17.64
N SER A 76 -7.64 -4.05 16.60
CA SER A 76 -6.32 -3.43 16.47
C SER A 76 -6.12 -2.76 15.11
N SER A 77 -5.29 -1.73 15.07
CA SER A 77 -4.86 -1.04 13.84
C SER A 77 -3.41 -0.62 13.96
N TRP A 78 -2.63 -0.80 12.91
CA TRP A 78 -1.24 -0.30 12.82
C TRP A 78 -1.19 1.01 12.04
N GLY A 79 -0.34 1.94 12.48
CA GLY A 79 -0.07 3.22 11.81
C GLY A 79 1.22 3.82 12.34
N ASP A 80 1.75 4.86 11.71
CA ASP A 80 2.93 5.60 12.17
C ASP A 80 2.48 7.00 12.59
N TYR A 81 2.09 7.16 13.86
CA TYR A 81 1.48 8.43 14.30
C TYR A 81 2.52 9.53 14.50
N ASN A 82 3.80 9.19 14.57
CA ASN A 82 4.86 10.15 14.90
C ASN A 82 5.90 10.31 13.77
N SER A 83 5.63 9.69 12.63
CA SER A 83 6.41 9.79 11.39
C SER A 83 7.87 9.35 11.57
N ASP A 84 8.13 8.37 12.45
CA ASP A 84 9.47 7.81 12.69
C ASP A 84 9.81 6.59 11.82
N GLY A 85 8.86 6.14 11.01
CA GLY A 85 8.97 5.01 10.10
C GLY A 85 8.67 3.66 10.74
N TRP A 86 8.34 3.59 12.04
CA TRP A 86 8.06 2.36 12.78
C TRP A 86 6.56 2.19 13.06
N PRO A 87 6.00 0.98 12.86
CA PRO A 87 4.59 0.74 13.12
C PRO A 87 4.24 0.87 14.61
N ASP A 88 3.31 1.76 14.93
CA ASP A 88 2.67 1.94 16.22
C ASP A 88 1.33 1.20 16.27
N LEU A 89 0.94 0.75 17.46
CA LEU A 89 -0.24 -0.12 17.64
C LEU A 89 -1.38 0.61 18.36
N LEU A 90 -2.51 0.76 17.67
CA LEU A 90 -3.76 1.26 18.24
C LEU A 90 -4.70 0.10 18.59
N LEU A 91 -5.34 0.16 19.77
CA LEU A 91 -6.31 -0.82 20.24
C LEU A 91 -7.65 -0.14 20.57
N THR A 92 -8.76 -0.72 20.12
CA THR A 92 -10.12 -0.19 20.35
C THR A 92 -10.99 -1.14 21.17
N TRP A 93 -12.07 -0.59 21.78
CA TRP A 93 -12.97 -1.32 22.67
C TRP A 93 -14.38 -0.69 22.75
N HIS A 94 -15.42 -1.52 22.79
CA HIS A 94 -16.82 -1.17 23.06
C HIS A 94 -17.14 -0.49 24.41
N THR A 95 -16.24 -0.52 25.40
CA THR A 95 -16.58 0.02 26.75
C THR A 95 -15.48 0.81 27.44
N ASN A 96 -14.31 0.98 26.82
CA ASN A 96 -13.20 1.73 27.39
C ASN A 96 -12.56 2.65 26.34
N PRO A 97 -11.75 3.62 26.78
CA PRO A 97 -11.06 4.49 25.85
C PRO A 97 -10.07 3.68 24.99
N ILE A 98 -9.83 4.13 23.76
CA ILE A 98 -8.79 3.58 22.89
C ILE A 98 -7.41 3.63 23.56
N ARG A 99 -6.47 2.84 23.05
CA ARG A 99 -5.08 2.83 23.51
C ARG A 99 -4.11 2.91 22.34
N LEU A 100 -3.14 3.81 22.43
CA LEU A 100 -2.05 3.96 21.47
C LEU A 100 -0.73 3.55 22.10
N TYR A 101 -0.10 2.55 21.51
CA TYR A 101 1.20 2.01 21.90
C TYR A 101 2.25 2.46 20.90
N ARG A 102 3.13 3.37 21.32
CA ARG A 102 4.28 3.77 20.52
C ARG A 102 5.33 2.66 20.52
N ASN A 103 5.82 2.29 19.35
CA ASN A 103 6.96 1.42 19.17
C ASN A 103 8.25 2.13 19.59
N ASN A 104 9.02 1.53 20.48
CA ASN A 104 10.26 2.13 20.98
C ASN A 104 11.48 1.78 20.10
N GLN A 105 11.28 1.13 18.95
CA GLN A 105 12.33 0.73 17.98
C GLN A 105 13.33 -0.29 18.55
N ASP A 106 12.96 -0.99 19.62
CA ASP A 106 13.78 -1.98 20.32
C ASP A 106 13.02 -3.28 20.62
N GLY A 107 11.90 -3.48 19.91
CA GLY A 107 10.98 -4.59 20.12
C GLY A 107 10.00 -4.40 21.28
N THR A 108 9.96 -3.22 21.90
CA THR A 108 9.04 -2.91 23.00
C THR A 108 8.13 -1.72 22.69
N PHE A 109 7.04 -1.61 23.45
CA PHE A 109 6.02 -0.57 23.27
C PHE A 109 5.76 0.25 24.55
N THR A 110 5.38 1.51 24.37
CA THR A 110 4.95 2.43 25.44
C THR A 110 3.52 2.92 25.20
N ASP A 111 2.63 2.79 26.18
CA ASP A 111 1.29 3.40 26.12
C ASP A 111 1.40 4.93 26.26
N VAL A 112 1.11 5.66 25.17
CA VAL A 112 1.21 7.13 25.06
C VAL A 112 -0.16 7.81 24.98
N THR A 113 -1.24 7.07 25.23
CA THR A 113 -2.62 7.54 25.00
C THR A 113 -2.94 8.88 25.65
N ASP A 114 -2.56 9.04 26.93
CA ASP A 114 -2.87 10.25 27.69
C ASP A 114 -1.99 11.46 27.32
N GLU A 115 -0.92 11.22 26.54
CA GLU A 115 0.03 12.24 26.08
C GLU A 115 -0.37 12.81 24.71
N VAL A 116 -0.93 11.96 23.85
CA VAL A 116 -1.14 12.25 22.42
C VAL A 116 -2.53 12.80 22.11
N PHE A 117 -3.59 12.32 22.79
CA PHE A 117 -4.96 12.65 22.41
C PHE A 117 -5.51 13.92 23.09
N ILE A 118 -6.06 14.82 22.26
CA ILE A 118 -6.72 16.06 22.69
C ILE A 118 -8.15 16.12 22.12
N PRO A 119 -9.20 16.14 22.96
CA PRO A 119 -9.18 15.96 24.41
C PRO A 119 -8.81 14.52 24.81
N PRO A 120 -8.47 14.29 26.10
CA PRO A 120 -8.22 12.95 26.61
C PRO A 120 -9.37 11.97 26.30
N GLN A 121 -9.00 10.70 26.06
CA GLN A 121 -9.93 9.68 25.62
C GLN A 121 -10.90 9.25 26.73
N GLU A 122 -12.18 9.08 26.37
CA GLU A 122 -13.25 8.71 27.29
C GLU A 122 -13.89 7.37 26.88
N PRO A 123 -14.43 6.58 27.85
CA PRO A 123 -15.12 5.33 27.56
C PRO A 123 -16.32 5.51 26.63
N ARG A 124 -16.34 4.79 25.50
CA ARG A 124 -17.36 4.84 24.45
C ARG A 124 -17.50 3.47 23.79
N ASP A 125 -18.53 3.32 22.96
CA ASP A 125 -18.71 2.14 22.10
C ASP A 125 -17.82 2.28 20.86
N ASN A 126 -16.51 2.12 21.01
CA ASN A 126 -15.54 2.31 19.92
C ASN A 126 -15.48 1.05 19.04
N HIS A 127 -15.53 1.21 17.70
CA HIS A 127 -15.49 0.12 16.72
C HIS A 127 -14.19 0.24 15.92
N GLY A 128 -14.25 0.28 14.59
CA GLY A 128 -13.07 0.42 13.74
C GLY A 128 -12.48 1.82 13.83
N ALA A 129 -11.15 1.86 13.81
CA ALA A 129 -10.37 3.08 13.67
C ALA A 129 -9.25 2.84 12.65
N VAL A 130 -9.04 3.75 11.70
CA VAL A 130 -8.06 3.57 10.62
C VAL A 130 -7.26 4.84 10.38
N TRP A 131 -5.99 4.66 10.06
CA TRP A 131 -5.01 5.68 9.77
C TRP A 131 -4.95 6.00 8.28
N ALA A 132 -4.78 7.27 7.96
CA ALA A 132 -4.31 7.78 6.67
C ALA A 132 -3.91 9.25 6.81
N ASP A 133 -3.02 9.74 5.96
CA ASP A 133 -2.78 11.17 5.80
C ASP A 133 -3.83 11.74 4.84
N PHE A 134 -4.95 12.23 5.38
CA PHE A 134 -6.06 12.67 4.54
C PHE A 134 -5.88 14.10 4.03
N ASP A 135 -5.17 14.98 4.76
CA ASP A 135 -4.94 16.36 4.35
C ASP A 135 -3.60 16.61 3.63
N ASN A 136 -2.85 15.53 3.38
CA ASN A 136 -1.59 15.45 2.64
C ASN A 136 -0.49 16.33 3.27
N ASP A 137 -0.42 16.38 4.59
CA ASP A 137 0.54 17.21 5.32
C ASP A 137 1.82 16.46 5.77
N GLY A 138 1.81 15.13 5.65
CA GLY A 138 2.91 14.23 5.96
C GLY A 138 2.74 13.47 7.28
N ASP A 139 1.72 13.76 8.08
CA ASP A 139 1.41 13.07 9.33
C ASP A 139 0.14 12.21 9.20
N GLN A 140 0.16 10.97 9.66
CA GLN A 140 -1.04 10.12 9.59
C GLN A 140 -2.11 10.57 10.58
N ASP A 141 -3.32 10.80 10.08
CA ASP A 141 -4.53 11.09 10.86
C ASP A 141 -5.31 9.84 11.21
N LEU A 142 -6.18 9.96 12.22
CA LEU A 142 -6.98 8.84 12.70
C LEU A 142 -8.48 9.12 12.63
N VAL A 143 -9.22 8.34 11.86
CA VAL A 143 -10.69 8.30 11.95
C VAL A 143 -11.12 7.14 12.85
N GLU A 144 -12.01 7.42 13.80
CA GLU A 144 -12.58 6.44 14.74
C GLU A 144 -14.11 6.47 14.67
N LEU A 145 -14.72 5.31 14.42
CA LEU A 145 -16.17 5.19 14.39
C LEU A 145 -16.73 4.64 15.71
N VAL A 146 -17.80 5.31 16.17
CA VAL A 146 -18.51 4.98 17.41
C VAL A 146 -19.86 4.32 17.09
N GLY A 147 -20.14 3.19 17.73
CA GLY A 147 -21.38 2.42 17.64
C GLY A 147 -22.52 2.97 18.50
N ALA A 148 -23.72 2.38 18.38
CA ALA A 148 -24.90 2.75 19.17
C ALA A 148 -25.83 1.56 19.49
N VAL A 149 -26.54 1.66 20.62
CA VAL A 149 -27.66 0.78 20.98
C VAL A 149 -28.81 0.92 19.97
N VAL A 150 -29.50 -0.19 19.67
CA VAL A 150 -30.66 -0.23 18.77
C VAL A 150 -31.73 0.76 19.24
N GLY A 151 -32.03 1.77 18.42
CA GLY A 151 -33.10 2.76 18.67
C GLY A 151 -32.66 4.11 19.24
N THR A 152 -31.37 4.31 19.48
CA THR A 152 -30.78 5.60 19.91
C THR A 152 -29.63 6.01 18.99
N GLY A 153 -29.37 7.32 18.82
CA GLY A 153 -28.12 7.79 18.21
C GLY A 153 -26.91 7.50 19.11
N SER A 154 -25.71 7.46 18.55
CA SER A 154 -24.45 7.39 19.31
C SER A 154 -23.89 8.80 19.53
N GLY A 155 -22.84 8.93 20.34
CA GLY A 155 -22.01 10.14 20.30
C GLY A 155 -21.42 10.39 18.89
N PRO A 156 -20.86 11.59 18.66
CA PRO A 156 -20.23 11.94 17.40
C PRO A 156 -19.08 10.99 17.07
N LYS A 157 -18.91 10.69 15.78
CA LYS A 157 -17.69 10.07 15.21
C LYS A 157 -16.51 11.00 15.43
N LYS A 158 -15.31 10.45 15.29
CA LYS A 158 -14.06 11.13 15.57
C LYS A 158 -13.17 11.10 14.35
N LEU A 159 -12.56 12.24 14.09
CA LEU A 159 -11.49 12.42 13.12
C LEU A 159 -10.45 13.23 13.86
N TYR A 160 -9.36 12.57 14.25
CA TYR A 160 -8.25 13.18 14.94
C TYR A 160 -7.25 13.63 13.88
N VAL A 161 -7.10 14.94 13.74
CA VAL A 161 -6.04 15.52 12.90
C VAL A 161 -4.75 15.48 13.70
N ASN A 162 -3.72 14.92 13.10
CA ASN A 162 -2.40 14.77 13.69
C ASN A 162 -1.52 15.95 13.30
N GLU A 163 -0.93 16.60 14.29
CA GLU A 163 -0.01 17.72 14.06
C GLU A 163 1.25 17.46 14.88
N GLU A 164 2.31 16.96 14.22
CA GLU A 164 3.58 16.60 14.84
C GLU A 164 3.42 15.60 16.01
N GLY A 165 2.58 14.58 15.83
CA GLY A 165 2.34 13.52 16.82
C GLY A 165 1.32 13.88 17.91
N VAL A 166 0.53 14.94 17.72
CA VAL A 166 -0.58 15.33 18.61
C VAL A 166 -1.93 15.18 17.91
N LEU A 167 -2.77 14.28 18.40
CA LEU A 167 -4.05 13.91 17.79
C LEU A 167 -5.22 14.75 18.35
N SER A 168 -5.74 15.68 17.55
CA SER A 168 -6.81 16.60 17.93
C SER A 168 -8.14 16.27 17.25
N ASP A 169 -9.22 16.05 18.01
CA ASP A 169 -10.54 15.76 17.42
C ASP A 169 -11.15 16.97 16.69
N LYS A 170 -11.33 16.82 15.37
CA LYS A 170 -11.85 17.82 14.43
C LYS A 170 -13.14 17.42 13.72
N ALA A 171 -13.78 16.31 14.11
CA ALA A 171 -14.90 15.75 13.34
C ALA A 171 -16.07 16.73 13.11
N VAL A 172 -16.42 17.55 14.11
CA VAL A 172 -17.50 18.56 13.99
C VAL A 172 -17.09 19.72 13.10
N GLU A 173 -15.83 20.15 13.20
CA GLU A 173 -15.27 21.25 12.40
C GLU A 173 -15.24 20.88 10.92
N LEU A 174 -14.86 19.64 10.62
CA LEU A 174 -14.73 19.11 9.27
C LEU A 174 -16.01 18.46 8.72
N GLY A 175 -17.10 18.43 9.49
CA GLY A 175 -18.42 17.97 9.01
C GLY A 175 -18.64 16.44 8.97
N VAL A 176 -17.78 15.65 9.62
CA VAL A 176 -17.82 14.17 9.63
C VAL A 176 -18.28 13.56 10.96
N ASP A 177 -18.74 14.37 11.91
CA ASP A 177 -19.16 13.93 13.25
C ASP A 177 -20.36 12.96 13.22
N TYR A 178 -21.14 12.96 12.14
CA TYR A 178 -22.20 11.99 11.81
C TYR A 178 -22.93 11.37 13.02
N PRO A 179 -23.59 12.19 13.86
CA PRO A 179 -23.98 11.82 15.22
C PRO A 179 -25.11 10.78 15.26
N LEU A 180 -25.90 10.67 14.18
CA LEU A 180 -26.99 9.71 14.08
C LEU A 180 -26.54 8.34 13.56
N GLY A 181 -25.36 8.25 12.94
CA GLY A 181 -24.85 7.01 12.35
C GLY A 181 -24.44 5.99 13.42
N ARG A 182 -24.62 4.71 13.14
CA ARG A 182 -24.19 3.61 14.02
C ARG A 182 -22.91 3.00 13.46
N GLY A 183 -21.79 3.68 13.75
CA GLY A 183 -20.50 3.42 13.10
C GLY A 183 -20.01 1.98 13.22
N ARG A 184 -19.30 1.52 12.19
CA ARG A 184 -18.61 0.23 12.14
C ARG A 184 -17.15 0.42 11.80
N THR A 185 -16.76 0.21 10.55
CA THR A 185 -15.38 0.37 10.10
C THR A 185 -15.30 1.49 9.07
N PRO A 186 -14.51 2.55 9.33
CA PRO A 186 -14.25 3.57 8.32
C PRO A 186 -13.29 3.03 7.25
N SER A 187 -13.33 3.62 6.06
CA SER A 187 -12.36 3.35 5.00
C SER A 187 -12.04 4.60 4.21
N TRP A 188 -10.81 4.71 3.71
CA TRP A 188 -10.37 5.80 2.85
C TRP A 188 -10.41 5.40 1.37
N VAL A 189 -10.75 6.34 0.50
CA VAL A 189 -10.81 6.16 -0.95
C VAL A 189 -10.61 7.51 -1.63
N ASP A 190 -9.93 7.57 -2.76
CA ASP A 190 -9.99 8.73 -3.66
C ASP A 190 -10.90 8.34 -4.83
N PHE A 191 -12.22 8.54 -4.69
CA PHE A 191 -13.17 7.96 -5.65
C PHE A 191 -13.32 8.81 -6.92
N ASP A 192 -12.94 10.09 -6.88
CA ASP A 192 -13.00 10.99 -8.02
C ASP A 192 -11.63 11.41 -8.57
N GLN A 193 -10.55 10.80 -8.07
CA GLN A 193 -9.18 10.93 -8.54
C GLN A 193 -8.69 12.37 -8.49
N ASP A 194 -9.05 13.10 -7.44
CA ASP A 194 -8.66 14.50 -7.25
C ASP A 194 -7.41 14.67 -6.38
N GLY A 195 -6.82 13.55 -5.92
CA GLY A 195 -5.63 13.51 -5.09
C GLY A 195 -5.91 13.70 -3.60
N LYS A 196 -7.18 13.71 -3.18
CA LYS A 196 -7.60 13.84 -1.78
C LYS A 196 -8.33 12.58 -1.33
N LEU A 197 -8.18 12.22 -0.05
CA LEU A 197 -8.82 11.02 0.50
C LEU A 197 -10.24 11.34 0.98
N ASP A 198 -11.21 10.72 0.34
CA ASP A 198 -12.60 10.67 0.76
C ASP A 198 -12.84 9.59 1.81
N LEU A 199 -13.84 9.83 2.65
CA LEU A 199 -14.14 8.97 3.80
C LEU A 199 -15.41 8.15 3.58
N ILE A 200 -15.27 6.83 3.57
CA ILE A 200 -16.40 5.90 3.61
C ILE A 200 -16.85 5.69 5.06
N MET A 201 -18.09 6.07 5.33
CA MET A 201 -18.74 5.98 6.63
C MET A 201 -19.61 4.72 6.70
N SER A 202 -19.03 3.57 7.07
CA SER A 202 -19.81 2.33 7.23
C SER A 202 -20.62 2.35 8.53
N VAL A 203 -21.93 2.10 8.42
CA VAL A 203 -22.84 2.08 9.58
C VAL A 203 -23.82 0.90 9.54
N THR A 204 -24.32 0.54 10.72
CA THR A 204 -25.52 -0.31 10.82
C THR A 204 -26.78 0.49 10.51
N LEU A 205 -27.56 0.00 9.55
CA LEU A 205 -28.80 0.65 9.14
C LEU A 205 -29.76 0.75 10.31
N ARG A 206 -30.32 1.94 10.49
CA ARG A 206 -31.32 2.21 11.52
C ARG A 206 -32.73 1.83 11.06
N PRO A 207 -33.63 1.45 11.98
CA PRO A 207 -35.02 1.17 11.63
C PRO A 207 -35.77 2.35 10.98
N ASP A 208 -35.33 3.58 11.23
CA ASP A 208 -35.88 4.80 10.63
C ASP A 208 -35.10 5.29 9.39
N ALA A 209 -34.12 4.52 8.92
CA ALA A 209 -33.26 4.77 7.76
C ALA A 209 -32.48 6.10 7.79
N GLN A 210 -32.42 6.80 8.93
CA GLN A 210 -31.58 7.99 9.06
C GLN A 210 -30.10 7.61 9.15
N ALA A 211 -29.24 8.49 8.65
CA ALA A 211 -27.79 8.34 8.65
C ALA A 211 -27.33 6.94 8.14
N PRO A 212 -27.66 6.59 6.87
CA PRO A 212 -27.22 5.33 6.26
C PRO A 212 -25.70 5.34 6.00
N SER A 213 -25.14 4.22 5.54
CA SER A 213 -23.74 4.23 5.09
C SER A 213 -23.61 5.19 3.91
N THR A 214 -22.54 5.98 3.89
CA THR A 214 -22.33 7.02 2.88
C THR A 214 -20.83 7.22 2.60
N ILE A 215 -20.54 8.00 1.56
CA ILE A 215 -19.19 8.50 1.25
C ILE A 215 -19.20 10.01 1.47
N PHE A 216 -18.21 10.49 2.21
CA PHE A 216 -17.92 11.88 2.46
C PHE A 216 -16.80 12.33 1.54
N ARG A 217 -17.07 13.25 0.62
CA ARG A 217 -16.06 13.81 -0.26
C ARG A 217 -15.23 14.86 0.48
N GLN A 218 -13.92 14.80 0.37
CA GLN A 218 -13.05 15.84 0.92
C GLN A 218 -13.10 17.10 0.05
N THR A 219 -13.07 18.26 0.68
CA THR A 219 -13.06 19.58 0.06
C THR A 219 -12.01 20.45 0.74
N ASP A 220 -11.74 21.64 0.20
CA ASP A 220 -10.80 22.60 0.82
C ASP A 220 -11.19 23.05 2.24
N ASN A 221 -12.43 22.81 2.68
CA ASN A 221 -12.94 23.28 3.98
C ASN A 221 -13.51 22.15 4.87
N GLY A 222 -13.14 20.89 4.62
CA GLY A 222 -13.67 19.72 5.31
C GLY A 222 -14.41 18.78 4.36
N PHE A 223 -15.45 18.09 4.81
CA PHE A 223 -16.10 17.03 4.05
C PHE A 223 -17.57 17.29 3.76
N GLU A 224 -18.05 16.76 2.63
CA GLU A 224 -19.46 16.80 2.22
C GLU A 224 -20.03 15.39 2.03
N ASP A 225 -21.20 15.10 2.61
CA ASP A 225 -21.91 13.83 2.40
C ASP A 225 -22.46 13.76 0.95
N VAL A 226 -21.81 12.94 0.11
CA VAL A 226 -22.13 12.83 -1.32
C VAL A 226 -22.71 11.47 -1.71
N GLY A 227 -22.72 10.47 -0.82
CA GLY A 227 -23.03 9.08 -1.17
C GLY A 227 -24.29 8.90 -2.01
N SER A 228 -25.39 9.55 -1.61
CA SER A 228 -26.65 9.49 -2.38
C SER A 228 -26.58 10.15 -3.77
N THR A 229 -25.77 11.20 -3.92
CA THR A 229 -25.58 11.95 -5.17
C THR A 229 -24.72 11.16 -6.16
N ILE A 230 -23.70 10.46 -5.65
CA ILE A 230 -22.80 9.65 -6.47
C ILE A 230 -23.29 8.20 -6.64
N GLY A 231 -24.44 7.83 -6.09
CA GLY A 231 -25.03 6.49 -6.29
C GLY A 231 -24.57 5.41 -5.29
N PHE A 232 -23.78 5.77 -4.28
CA PHE A 232 -23.49 4.90 -3.15
C PHE A 232 -24.68 4.87 -2.17
N ALA A 233 -25.64 3.98 -2.44
CA ALA A 233 -26.86 3.82 -1.65
C ALA A 233 -27.15 2.34 -1.37
N PRO A 234 -26.38 1.69 -0.47
CA PRO A 234 -26.49 0.24 -0.26
C PRO A 234 -27.87 -0.21 0.26
N GLY A 235 -28.61 0.67 0.96
CA GLY A 235 -29.95 0.36 1.46
C GLY A 235 -30.00 -0.72 2.55
N HIS A 236 -28.83 -1.12 3.07
CA HIS A 236 -28.64 -2.05 4.17
C HIS A 236 -27.44 -1.63 5.03
N SER A 237 -27.20 -2.31 6.15
CA SER A 237 -25.99 -2.07 6.95
C SER A 237 -24.75 -2.44 6.15
N VAL A 238 -23.68 -1.67 6.34
CA VAL A 238 -22.33 -2.01 5.86
C VAL A 238 -21.42 -2.15 7.08
N ALA A 239 -20.67 -3.24 7.14
CA ALA A 239 -19.73 -3.47 8.25
C ALA A 239 -18.36 -2.84 7.98
N PHE A 240 -17.89 -2.95 6.74
CA PHE A 240 -16.64 -2.38 6.23
C PHE A 240 -16.68 -2.37 4.69
N SER A 241 -15.78 -1.60 4.10
CA SER A 241 -15.54 -1.54 2.66
C SER A 241 -14.04 -1.62 2.36
N LEU A 242 -13.68 -2.08 1.16
CA LEU A 242 -12.31 -2.32 0.71
C LEU A 242 -12.15 -1.91 -0.76
N LEU A 243 -10.93 -1.55 -1.15
CA LEU A 243 -10.56 -1.32 -2.55
C LEU A 243 -9.76 -2.50 -3.08
N SER A 244 -10.12 -3.01 -4.25
CA SER A 244 -9.36 -4.01 -5.01
C SER A 244 -9.87 -4.13 -6.45
N ASP A 245 -9.02 -4.38 -7.44
CA ASP A 245 -9.43 -4.62 -8.84
C ASP A 245 -10.05 -6.03 -9.02
N LEU A 246 -11.25 -6.23 -8.46
CA LEU A 246 -11.96 -7.50 -8.54
C LEU A 246 -12.54 -7.78 -9.94
N SER A 247 -12.77 -6.73 -10.72
CA SER A 247 -13.22 -6.82 -12.11
C SER A 247 -12.09 -7.21 -13.08
N GLY A 248 -10.83 -7.06 -12.67
CA GLY A 248 -9.65 -7.35 -13.48
C GLY A 248 -9.49 -6.40 -14.67
N ASP A 249 -10.00 -5.18 -14.55
CA ASP A 249 -9.99 -4.18 -15.62
C ASP A 249 -8.86 -3.13 -15.47
N GLY A 250 -8.04 -3.27 -14.43
CA GLY A 250 -6.94 -2.38 -14.10
C GLY A 250 -7.34 -1.19 -13.24
N ASN A 251 -8.62 -1.05 -12.85
CA ASN A 251 -9.08 -0.01 -11.94
C ASN A 251 -9.58 -0.63 -10.64
N MET A 252 -9.42 0.10 -9.54
CA MET A 252 -9.88 -0.35 -8.23
C MET A 252 -11.41 -0.40 -8.19
N ASP A 253 -11.97 -1.49 -7.63
CA ASP A 253 -13.39 -1.60 -7.30
C ASP A 253 -13.62 -1.43 -5.80
N LEU A 254 -14.77 -0.88 -5.45
CA LEU A 254 -15.22 -0.77 -4.06
C LEU A 254 -16.04 -2.01 -3.64
N TYR A 255 -15.41 -2.92 -2.91
CA TYR A 255 -16.08 -4.00 -2.20
C TYR A 255 -16.73 -3.47 -0.91
N SER A 256 -17.99 -3.81 -0.65
CA SER A 256 -18.72 -3.41 0.57
C SER A 256 -19.43 -4.61 1.19
N LYS A 257 -19.06 -4.95 2.42
CA LYS A 257 -19.63 -6.10 3.14
C LYS A 257 -20.93 -5.71 3.84
N GLY A 258 -22.04 -6.32 3.42
CA GLY A 258 -23.36 -6.12 4.01
C GLY A 258 -23.57 -6.87 5.34
N GLU A 259 -24.52 -6.41 6.17
CA GLU A 259 -24.92 -7.15 7.39
C GLU A 259 -26.42 -6.97 7.73
N PRO A 260 -27.26 -8.03 7.66
CA PRO A 260 -26.99 -9.41 7.22
C PRO A 260 -27.06 -9.58 5.69
N SER A 261 -27.19 -8.48 4.96
CA SER A 261 -27.30 -8.46 3.50
C SER A 261 -26.02 -8.96 2.82
N PRO A 262 -26.12 -9.50 1.59
CA PRO A 262 -24.95 -9.89 0.81
C PRO A 262 -24.07 -8.69 0.44
N GLN A 263 -22.81 -8.99 0.11
CA GLN A 263 -21.82 -8.02 -0.36
C GLN A 263 -22.25 -7.31 -1.65
N THR A 264 -21.78 -6.08 -1.83
CA THR A 264 -21.90 -5.32 -3.08
C THR A 264 -20.54 -4.85 -3.56
N ILE A 265 -20.33 -4.85 -4.87
CA ILE A 265 -19.11 -4.39 -5.54
C ILE A 265 -19.52 -3.26 -6.49
N TYR A 266 -18.81 -2.13 -6.41
CA TYR A 266 -19.01 -0.96 -7.25
C TYR A 266 -17.76 -0.64 -8.05
N ASP A 267 -17.93 -0.42 -9.35
CA ASP A 267 -16.95 0.29 -10.17
C ASP A 267 -17.01 1.78 -9.80
N ILE A 268 -15.88 2.33 -9.37
CA ILE A 268 -15.74 3.72 -8.91
C ILE A 268 -15.19 4.68 -9.96
N THR A 269 -14.86 4.20 -11.16
CA THR A 269 -14.38 5.05 -12.28
C THR A 269 -15.48 5.90 -12.91
N THR A 270 -16.74 5.67 -12.53
CA THR A 270 -17.90 6.37 -13.08
C THR A 270 -18.75 6.99 -11.98
N VAL A 271 -19.29 8.19 -12.25
CA VAL A 271 -20.25 8.85 -11.37
C VAL A 271 -21.57 9.04 -12.13
N PRO A 272 -22.71 8.47 -11.66
CA PRO A 272 -22.86 7.66 -10.45
C PRO A 272 -22.13 6.30 -10.49
N LEU A 273 -21.68 5.80 -9.33
CA LEU A 273 -20.99 4.52 -9.17
C LEU A 273 -21.84 3.37 -9.74
N THR A 274 -21.19 2.45 -10.46
CA THR A 274 -21.87 1.35 -11.13
C THR A 274 -21.80 0.08 -10.28
N ASN A 275 -22.94 -0.48 -9.86
CA ASN A 275 -22.94 -1.75 -9.14
C ASN A 275 -22.67 -2.92 -10.11
N ILE A 276 -21.49 -3.53 -9.98
CA ILE A 276 -21.00 -4.64 -10.81
C ILE A 276 -21.04 -6.00 -10.09
N THR A 277 -21.70 -6.07 -8.93
CA THR A 277 -21.76 -7.28 -8.09
C THR A 277 -22.16 -8.53 -8.89
N ALA A 278 -23.17 -8.42 -9.76
CA ALA A 278 -23.69 -9.57 -10.50
C ALA A 278 -22.74 -10.08 -11.61
N SER A 279 -21.86 -9.22 -12.15
CA SER A 279 -20.85 -9.61 -13.13
C SER A 279 -19.63 -10.22 -12.47
N VAL A 280 -19.17 -9.65 -11.35
CA VAL A 280 -17.95 -10.07 -10.65
C VAL A 280 -18.20 -11.22 -9.67
N LEU A 281 -19.27 -11.15 -8.87
CA LEU A 281 -19.60 -12.14 -7.83
C LEU A 281 -20.98 -12.78 -8.10
N PRO A 282 -21.09 -13.72 -9.06
CA PRO A 282 -22.36 -14.33 -9.44
C PRO A 282 -22.96 -15.21 -8.32
N GLN A 283 -22.13 -15.72 -7.41
CA GLN A 283 -22.54 -16.49 -6.24
C GLN A 283 -22.24 -15.69 -4.97
N GLN A 284 -23.28 -15.10 -4.39
CA GLN A 284 -23.14 -14.39 -3.12
C GLN A 284 -22.89 -15.37 -1.97
N PHE A 285 -22.10 -14.90 -1.01
CA PHE A 285 -21.80 -15.60 0.23
C PHE A 285 -22.04 -14.69 1.43
N SER A 286 -21.96 -15.24 2.63
CA SER A 286 -22.02 -14.48 3.87
C SER A 286 -20.69 -14.62 4.58
N SER A 287 -20.11 -13.49 4.98
CA SER A 287 -18.78 -13.44 5.59
C SER A 287 -18.82 -12.71 6.92
N ARG A 288 -17.87 -13.02 7.79
CA ARG A 288 -17.55 -12.15 8.93
C ARG A 288 -16.50 -11.12 8.55
N ASP A 289 -15.42 -11.59 7.95
CA ASP A 289 -14.25 -10.86 7.50
C ASP A 289 -13.72 -11.50 6.20
N VAL A 290 -12.96 -10.74 5.42
CA VAL A 290 -12.36 -11.22 4.17
C VAL A 290 -10.91 -10.76 4.06
N ALA A 291 -10.08 -11.55 3.39
CA ALA A 291 -8.78 -11.13 2.89
C ALA A 291 -8.82 -11.17 1.35
N ILE A 292 -8.27 -10.13 0.73
CA ILE A 292 -8.21 -9.98 -0.73
C ILE A 292 -6.73 -9.91 -1.11
N ALA A 293 -6.30 -10.84 -1.95
CA ALA A 293 -4.93 -10.99 -2.43
C ALA A 293 -4.94 -11.87 -3.68
N ASP A 294 -3.87 -11.85 -4.48
CA ASP A 294 -3.66 -12.81 -5.56
C ASP A 294 -3.11 -14.13 -4.95
N PHE A 295 -3.96 -15.14 -4.78
CA PHE A 295 -3.59 -16.38 -4.09
C PHE A 295 -3.08 -17.47 -5.05
N ASN A 296 -3.19 -17.27 -6.37
CA ASN A 296 -2.76 -18.24 -7.38
C ASN A 296 -1.74 -17.66 -8.38
N ASN A 297 -1.16 -16.51 -8.06
CA ASN A 297 -0.13 -15.82 -8.82
C ASN A 297 -0.54 -15.57 -10.29
N ASP A 298 -1.81 -15.24 -10.52
CA ASP A 298 -2.34 -14.93 -11.85
C ASP A 298 -2.54 -13.43 -12.13
N LEU A 299 -2.12 -12.60 -11.17
CA LEU A 299 -2.22 -11.14 -11.15
C LEU A 299 -3.66 -10.60 -11.09
N LEU A 300 -4.63 -11.43 -10.70
CA LEU A 300 -6.00 -11.02 -10.42
C LEU A 300 -6.30 -11.24 -8.93
N PRO A 301 -6.79 -10.21 -8.20
CA PRO A 301 -7.14 -10.36 -6.80
C PRO A 301 -8.29 -11.36 -6.56
N ASP A 302 -8.07 -12.28 -5.63
CA ASP A 302 -8.98 -13.31 -5.14
C ASP A 302 -9.62 -12.93 -3.80
N ILE A 303 -10.59 -13.71 -3.32
CA ILE A 303 -11.19 -13.50 -2.00
C ILE A 303 -11.17 -14.77 -1.15
N TYR A 304 -10.51 -14.67 0.01
CA TYR A 304 -10.74 -15.58 1.12
C TYR A 304 -11.77 -14.99 2.10
N SER A 305 -12.71 -15.80 2.55
CA SER A 305 -13.82 -15.36 3.40
C SER A 305 -14.03 -16.29 4.60
N THR A 306 -14.03 -15.69 5.79
CA THR A 306 -14.41 -16.39 7.04
C THR A 306 -15.93 -16.57 7.15
N LEU A 307 -16.40 -17.76 7.53
CA LEU A 307 -17.84 -18.06 7.61
C LEU A 307 -18.54 -17.68 8.94
N THR A 308 -19.88 -17.78 8.93
CA THR A 308 -20.80 -17.13 9.88
C THR A 308 -21.21 -17.95 11.13
N TRP A 309 -22.06 -17.34 11.96
CA TRP A 309 -22.42 -17.58 13.38
C TRP A 309 -22.95 -18.95 13.83
N ASP A 310 -22.88 -20.00 13.02
CA ASP A 310 -23.39 -21.34 13.37
C ASP A 310 -22.25 -22.26 13.84
N THR A 311 -21.62 -21.91 14.96
CA THR A 311 -20.54 -22.70 15.60
C THR A 311 -21.10 -23.80 16.50
N SER A 312 -20.32 -24.86 16.74
CA SER A 312 -20.73 -25.97 17.62
C SER A 312 -20.90 -25.51 19.06
N ASP A 313 -22.05 -25.83 19.66
CA ASP A 313 -22.36 -25.64 21.07
C ASP A 313 -21.88 -26.82 21.96
N LEU A 314 -21.18 -27.81 21.38
CA LEU A 314 -20.57 -28.95 22.06
C LEU A 314 -19.16 -29.21 21.53
N GLY A 315 -18.18 -29.39 22.40
CA GLY A 315 -16.82 -29.72 22.01
C GLY A 315 -16.12 -30.60 23.04
N GLN A 316 -15.21 -31.44 22.56
CA GLN A 316 -14.38 -32.31 23.38
C GLN A 316 -12.95 -31.74 23.38
N GLU A 317 -12.52 -31.18 24.52
CA GLU A 317 -11.22 -30.51 24.66
C GLU A 317 -10.07 -31.52 24.80
N SER A 318 -10.37 -32.66 25.40
CA SER A 318 -9.44 -33.77 25.57
C SER A 318 -10.22 -35.08 25.58
N PRO A 319 -9.56 -36.25 25.53
CA PRO A 319 -10.23 -37.51 25.80
C PRO A 319 -11.00 -37.51 27.13
N LEU A 320 -10.62 -36.69 28.11
CA LEU A 320 -11.18 -36.66 29.46
C LEU A 320 -12.13 -35.48 29.73
N ASP A 321 -12.20 -34.50 28.83
CA ASP A 321 -12.87 -33.23 29.08
C ASP A 321 -13.79 -32.85 27.92
N ALA A 322 -15.01 -32.43 28.24
CA ALA A 322 -15.96 -31.89 27.28
C ALA A 322 -16.57 -30.57 27.77
N VAL A 323 -16.77 -29.63 26.87
CA VAL A 323 -17.33 -28.31 27.13
C VAL A 323 -18.59 -28.12 26.29
N PHE A 324 -19.57 -27.42 26.84
CA PHE A 324 -20.86 -27.26 26.20
C PHE A 324 -21.54 -25.94 26.53
N LEU A 325 -22.42 -25.49 25.63
CA LEU A 325 -23.29 -24.36 25.81
C LEU A 325 -24.75 -24.78 25.60
N LEU A 326 -25.49 -25.05 26.68
CA LEU A 326 -26.91 -25.33 26.56
C LEU A 326 -27.68 -24.01 26.39
N ASN A 327 -27.97 -23.63 25.16
CA ASN A 327 -28.62 -22.37 24.80
C ASN A 327 -29.99 -22.58 24.12
N VAL A 328 -31.03 -22.70 24.95
CA VAL A 328 -32.41 -22.75 24.46
C VAL A 328 -32.90 -21.31 24.27
N THR A 329 -33.10 -20.88 23.02
CA THR A 329 -33.46 -19.49 22.68
C THR A 329 -34.95 -19.18 22.80
N GLN A 330 -35.81 -20.20 22.78
CA GLN A 330 -37.27 -20.10 22.95
C GLN A 330 -37.81 -21.21 23.88
N LYS A 331 -38.82 -21.96 23.43
CA LYS A 331 -39.37 -23.14 24.08
C LYS A 331 -38.66 -24.38 23.55
N GLY A 332 -37.94 -25.11 24.38
CA GLY A 332 -37.23 -26.29 23.90
C GLY A 332 -36.39 -27.02 24.93
N GLN A 333 -35.58 -27.94 24.42
CA GLN A 333 -34.64 -28.72 25.19
C GLN A 333 -33.36 -28.89 24.39
N GLN A 334 -32.22 -28.80 25.08
CA GLN A 334 -30.90 -29.15 24.59
C GLN A 334 -30.18 -30.00 25.63
N GLY A 335 -29.20 -30.80 25.23
CA GLY A 335 -28.47 -31.63 26.17
C GLY A 335 -27.37 -32.44 25.52
N VAL A 336 -26.52 -33.04 26.34
CA VAL A 336 -25.39 -33.85 25.91
C VAL A 336 -25.55 -35.28 26.42
N GLN A 337 -25.04 -36.23 25.65
CA GLN A 337 -24.92 -37.63 26.05
C GLN A 337 -23.51 -38.11 25.78
N PHE A 338 -22.96 -38.94 26.67
CA PHE A 338 -21.61 -39.49 26.53
C PHE A 338 -21.43 -40.76 27.36
N ASN A 339 -20.42 -41.54 27.03
CA ASN A 339 -19.99 -42.73 27.77
C ASN A 339 -18.66 -42.44 28.48
N THR A 340 -18.52 -42.89 29.72
CA THR A 340 -17.25 -43.01 30.44
C THR A 340 -17.39 -44.16 31.45
N ALA A 341 -16.28 -44.85 31.75
CA ALA A 341 -16.26 -46.00 32.65
C ALA A 341 -16.21 -45.62 34.13
N ASP A 342 -15.92 -44.36 34.45
CA ASP A 342 -15.68 -43.86 35.80
C ASP A 342 -16.63 -42.70 36.17
N GLU A 343 -16.39 -42.05 37.31
CA GLU A 343 -17.11 -40.87 37.77
C GLU A 343 -17.01 -39.70 36.78
N ALA A 344 -18.08 -38.91 36.71
CA ALA A 344 -18.14 -37.70 35.90
C ALA A 344 -18.38 -36.47 36.79
N THR A 345 -17.50 -35.49 36.67
CA THR A 345 -17.61 -34.18 37.32
C THR A 345 -18.31 -33.22 36.39
N PHE A 346 -19.40 -32.62 36.84
CA PHE A 346 -20.17 -31.64 36.09
C PHE A 346 -19.96 -30.25 36.68
N LYS A 347 -19.53 -29.29 35.86
CA LYS A 347 -19.42 -27.88 36.23
C LYS A 347 -20.44 -27.08 35.43
N LEU A 348 -21.44 -26.51 36.11
CA LEU A 348 -22.54 -25.77 35.47
C LEU A 348 -22.51 -24.30 35.88
N PHE A 349 -22.41 -23.39 34.91
CA PHE A 349 -22.53 -21.96 35.17
C PHE A 349 -24.00 -21.56 35.20
N ILE A 350 -24.53 -21.30 36.40
CA ILE A 350 -25.95 -20.96 36.61
C ILE A 350 -26.06 -19.47 37.01
N PRO A 351 -26.60 -18.60 36.15
CA PRO A 351 -26.72 -17.17 36.45
C PRO A 351 -27.60 -16.89 37.69
N LYS A 352 -27.15 -16.00 38.60
CA LYS A 352 -27.90 -15.58 39.80
C LYS A 352 -28.95 -14.50 39.51
N THR A 353 -29.65 -14.57 38.38
CA THR A 353 -30.65 -13.56 38.01
C THR A 353 -32.05 -13.95 38.55
N PRO A 354 -32.75 -13.08 39.30
CA PRO A 354 -34.09 -13.37 39.80
C PRO A 354 -35.05 -13.77 38.68
N GLY A 355 -35.74 -14.91 38.83
CA GLY A 355 -36.67 -15.43 37.82
C GLY A 355 -36.04 -16.27 36.70
N THR A 356 -34.75 -16.61 36.80
CA THR A 356 -34.03 -17.53 35.87
C THR A 356 -33.78 -18.91 36.50
N LEU A 357 -32.89 -19.73 35.94
CA LEU A 357 -32.47 -21.01 36.52
C LEU A 357 -31.67 -20.77 37.81
N SER A 358 -31.80 -21.68 38.77
CA SER A 358 -30.99 -21.69 39.99
C SER A 358 -30.52 -23.12 40.29
N GLN A 359 -29.60 -23.30 41.24
CA GLN A 359 -29.17 -24.63 41.70
C GLN A 359 -30.35 -25.53 42.09
N LYS A 360 -31.44 -24.97 42.63
CA LYS A 360 -32.67 -25.73 42.98
C LYS A 360 -33.41 -26.32 41.78
N ASN A 361 -33.01 -25.95 40.56
CA ASN A 361 -33.57 -26.44 39.32
C ASN A 361 -32.66 -27.45 38.63
N VAL A 362 -31.66 -27.99 39.35
CA VAL A 362 -30.82 -29.11 38.91
C VAL A 362 -31.33 -30.39 39.57
N TYR A 363 -31.65 -31.38 38.75
CA TYR A 363 -32.24 -32.65 39.17
C TYR A 363 -31.35 -33.81 38.72
N VAL A 364 -30.87 -34.61 39.67
CA VAL A 364 -30.04 -35.78 39.38
C VAL A 364 -30.83 -37.07 39.62
N GLY A 365 -30.74 -37.99 38.66
CA GLY A 365 -31.36 -39.31 38.69
C GLY A 365 -32.90 -39.28 38.60
N ALA A 366 -33.52 -40.45 38.54
CA ALA A 366 -34.99 -40.56 38.53
C ALA A 366 -35.65 -40.02 39.83
N GLY A 367 -34.89 -39.98 40.93
CA GLY A 367 -35.32 -39.43 42.22
C GLY A 367 -35.29 -37.90 42.30
N GLY A 368 -34.56 -37.23 41.40
CA GLY A 368 -34.51 -35.78 41.28
C GLY A 368 -33.91 -35.06 42.47
N PHE A 369 -32.88 -35.63 43.09
CA PHE A 369 -32.20 -34.93 44.18
C PHE A 369 -31.40 -33.75 43.60
N THR A 370 -31.34 -32.66 44.36
CA THR A 370 -30.54 -31.49 44.00
C THR A 370 -29.14 -31.64 44.58
N PRO A 371 -28.08 -31.58 43.76
CA PRO A 371 -26.71 -31.60 44.26
C PRO A 371 -26.46 -30.44 45.22
N THR A 372 -25.87 -30.73 46.37
CA THR A 372 -25.37 -29.72 47.30
C THR A 372 -23.92 -29.44 46.98
N ASP A 373 -23.61 -28.16 46.82
CA ASP A 373 -22.25 -27.67 46.62
C ASP A 373 -21.46 -27.87 47.92
N GLU A 374 -20.46 -28.76 47.93
CA GLU A 374 -19.68 -29.06 49.15
C GLU A 374 -18.68 -27.95 49.50
N ASP A 375 -18.30 -27.08 48.55
CA ASP A 375 -17.30 -26.04 48.76
C ASP A 375 -17.85 -24.62 48.58
N ARG A 376 -17.86 -23.84 49.66
CA ARG A 376 -18.20 -22.40 49.59
C ARG A 376 -17.05 -21.62 48.96
N SER A 377 -17.24 -20.97 47.80
CA SER A 377 -16.76 -19.59 47.59
C SER A 377 -17.26 -18.92 46.28
N THR A 378 -17.91 -17.77 46.45
CA THR A 378 -17.90 -16.57 45.56
C THR A 378 -18.28 -16.62 44.06
N VAL A 379 -18.43 -17.74 43.38
CA VAL A 379 -18.66 -17.78 41.91
C VAL A 379 -20.06 -18.33 41.53
N ASN A 380 -20.51 -18.13 40.29
CA ASN A 380 -21.80 -18.61 39.75
C ASN A 380 -21.75 -20.05 39.17
N ILE A 381 -20.81 -20.87 39.65
CA ILE A 381 -20.56 -22.23 39.16
C ILE A 381 -21.12 -23.23 40.19
N LEU A 382 -21.86 -24.23 39.71
CA LEU A 382 -22.30 -25.39 40.48
C LEU A 382 -21.48 -26.60 40.03
N GLU A 383 -20.64 -27.12 40.91
CA GLU A 383 -19.77 -28.27 40.65
C GLU A 383 -20.21 -29.48 41.47
N PHE A 384 -20.30 -30.66 40.84
CA PHE A 384 -20.63 -31.91 41.53
C PHE A 384 -20.12 -33.13 40.74
N THR A 385 -19.68 -34.15 41.47
CA THR A 385 -19.16 -35.41 40.90
C THR A 385 -20.18 -36.53 41.11
N LEU A 386 -20.45 -37.31 40.06
CA LEU A 386 -21.42 -38.41 40.09
C LEU A 386 -20.77 -39.73 39.67
N SER A 387 -21.01 -40.78 40.46
CA SER A 387 -20.54 -42.14 40.13
C SER A 387 -21.61 -42.90 39.34
N PRO A 388 -21.25 -43.59 38.23
CA PRO A 388 -22.21 -44.41 37.48
C PRO A 388 -22.71 -45.61 38.30
N THR A 389 -22.03 -45.96 39.39
CA THR A 389 -22.41 -47.05 40.31
C THR A 389 -23.40 -46.63 41.40
N ASP A 390 -23.65 -45.32 41.57
CA ASP A 390 -24.63 -44.83 42.56
C ASP A 390 -26.07 -45.08 42.05
N PRO A 391 -26.89 -45.88 42.75
CA PRO A 391 -28.28 -46.10 42.32
C PRO A 391 -29.12 -44.83 42.29
N ASN A 392 -28.73 -43.74 42.97
CA ASN A 392 -29.46 -42.48 42.97
C ASN A 392 -29.29 -41.68 41.68
N VAL A 393 -28.26 -41.95 40.87
CA VAL A 393 -28.04 -41.25 39.58
C VAL A 393 -28.75 -41.94 38.41
N ALA A 394 -29.28 -43.16 38.63
CA ALA A 394 -29.90 -43.94 37.58
C ALA A 394 -31.21 -43.29 37.07
N GLY A 395 -31.31 -43.20 35.74
CA GLY A 395 -32.45 -42.58 35.04
C GLY A 395 -32.49 -41.06 35.13
N ILE A 396 -33.55 -40.45 34.59
CA ILE A 396 -33.73 -38.99 34.55
C ILE A 396 -35.01 -38.62 35.28
N PHE A 397 -34.97 -37.58 36.12
CA PHE A 397 -36.15 -37.07 36.84
C PHE A 397 -37.26 -36.69 35.84
N PRO A 398 -38.53 -37.06 36.05
CA PRO A 398 -39.59 -36.80 35.06
C PRO A 398 -39.81 -35.31 34.77
N TYR A 399 -39.84 -34.95 33.49
CA TYR A 399 -40.17 -33.60 33.01
C TYR A 399 -40.85 -33.62 31.64
N THR A 400 -41.48 -32.50 31.27
CA THR A 400 -42.01 -32.25 29.93
C THR A 400 -41.05 -31.30 29.20
N PRO A 401 -40.42 -31.75 28.09
CA PRO A 401 -39.52 -30.94 27.28
C PRO A 401 -40.09 -29.56 26.91
N GLY A 402 -39.26 -28.53 27.06
CA GLY A 402 -39.63 -27.15 26.75
C GLY A 402 -40.72 -26.57 27.65
N THR A 403 -41.14 -27.25 28.72
CA THR A 403 -42.22 -26.75 29.60
C THR A 403 -41.73 -26.63 31.04
N ASN A 404 -41.06 -27.66 31.55
CA ASN A 404 -40.45 -27.61 32.86
C ASN A 404 -39.04 -27.00 32.76
N ARG A 405 -38.83 -25.88 33.45
CA ARG A 405 -37.52 -25.23 33.57
C ARG A 405 -36.62 -26.03 34.51
N GLY A 406 -35.50 -26.55 34.01
CA GLY A 406 -34.49 -27.23 34.81
C GLY A 406 -33.32 -27.79 34.01
N VAL A 407 -32.24 -28.14 34.73
CA VAL A 407 -31.15 -28.99 34.23
C VAL A 407 -31.35 -30.39 34.81
N TYR A 408 -31.30 -31.42 33.99
CA TYR A 408 -31.59 -32.81 34.36
C TYR A 408 -30.38 -33.67 34.02
N VAL A 409 -29.81 -34.36 35.00
CA VAL A 409 -28.63 -35.21 34.83
C VAL A 409 -28.97 -36.63 35.27
N GLY A 410 -28.45 -37.63 34.56
CA GLY A 410 -28.67 -39.02 34.94
C GLY A 410 -27.84 -40.01 34.13
N TYR A 411 -27.79 -41.23 34.62
CA TYR A 411 -27.07 -42.34 34.00
C TYR A 411 -28.04 -43.44 33.56
N ASP A 412 -27.90 -43.94 32.33
CA ASP A 412 -28.62 -45.12 31.84
C ASP A 412 -27.74 -46.36 32.05
N PRO A 413 -27.99 -47.19 33.08
CA PRO A 413 -27.13 -48.35 33.37
C PRO A 413 -27.30 -49.50 32.37
N ILE A 414 -28.30 -49.45 31.47
CA ILE A 414 -28.50 -50.46 30.43
C ILE A 414 -27.68 -50.09 29.18
N LYS A 415 -27.60 -48.79 28.86
CA LYS A 415 -26.85 -48.27 27.71
C LYS A 415 -25.46 -47.74 28.06
N GLU A 416 -25.12 -47.76 29.35
CA GLU A 416 -23.84 -47.35 29.93
C GLU A 416 -23.43 -45.90 29.58
N HIS A 417 -24.39 -44.98 29.50
CA HIS A 417 -24.13 -43.58 29.17
C HIS A 417 -24.74 -42.60 30.18
N TRP A 418 -24.11 -41.43 30.26
CA TRP A 418 -24.62 -40.24 30.93
C TRP A 418 -25.48 -39.41 29.99
N GLN A 419 -26.47 -38.72 30.57
CA GLN A 419 -27.28 -37.73 29.87
C GLN A 419 -27.43 -36.48 30.73
N LEU A 420 -27.34 -35.31 30.10
CA LEU A 420 -27.53 -34.02 30.74
C LEU A 420 -28.37 -33.12 29.84
N PHE A 421 -29.47 -32.56 30.36
CA PHE A 421 -30.43 -31.77 29.58
C PHE A 421 -30.76 -30.43 30.23
N LEU A 422 -30.79 -29.36 29.45
CA LEU A 422 -31.53 -28.15 29.75
C LEU A 422 -32.92 -28.23 29.10
N SER A 423 -33.99 -28.11 29.89
CA SER A 423 -35.34 -27.86 29.37
C SER A 423 -35.88 -26.56 29.93
N THR A 424 -36.54 -25.75 29.11
CA THR A 424 -37.11 -24.47 29.54
C THR A 424 -38.23 -23.97 28.60
N PRO A 425 -39.26 -23.28 29.13
CA PRO A 425 -40.28 -22.63 28.30
C PRO A 425 -39.83 -21.29 27.70
N ASN A 426 -38.74 -20.70 28.19
CA ASN A 426 -38.25 -19.39 27.79
C ASN A 426 -36.74 -19.45 27.56
N ARG A 427 -36.16 -18.38 26.99
CA ARG A 427 -34.72 -18.28 26.77
C ARG A 427 -33.90 -18.56 28.05
N ASN A 428 -33.02 -19.57 28.01
CA ASN A 428 -31.99 -19.82 29.01
C ASN A 428 -30.70 -20.29 28.34
N SER A 429 -29.56 -19.86 28.89
CA SER A 429 -28.23 -20.34 28.53
C SER A 429 -27.53 -20.87 29.78
N VAL A 430 -26.95 -22.07 29.68
CA VAL A 430 -26.17 -22.72 30.74
C VAL A 430 -24.88 -23.26 30.11
N PRO A 431 -23.78 -22.47 30.15
CA PRO A 431 -22.44 -22.97 29.86
C PRO A 431 -22.03 -24.02 30.91
N GLY A 432 -21.27 -25.02 30.50
CA GLY A 432 -20.75 -26.01 31.42
C GLY A 432 -19.61 -26.85 30.86
N SER A 433 -19.03 -27.68 31.72
CA SER A 433 -18.06 -28.70 31.34
C SER A 433 -18.31 -30.03 32.06
N ILE A 434 -17.74 -31.09 31.49
CA ILE A 434 -17.67 -32.45 31.99
C ILE A 434 -16.19 -32.79 32.09
N GLU A 435 -15.75 -33.29 33.24
CA GLU A 435 -14.39 -33.79 33.44
C GLU A 435 -14.49 -35.22 33.99
N THR A 436 -13.69 -36.14 33.43
CA THR A 436 -13.70 -37.57 33.80
C THR A 436 -12.27 -38.09 34.05
N ALA A 437 -12.15 -39.19 34.80
CA ALA A 437 -10.86 -39.88 34.95
C ALA A 437 -10.56 -40.85 33.79
N GLU A 438 -11.60 -41.33 33.11
CA GLU A 438 -11.52 -42.24 31.97
C GLU A 438 -12.13 -41.60 30.71
N PRO A 439 -11.67 -41.95 29.49
CA PRO A 439 -12.08 -41.27 28.26
C PRO A 439 -13.59 -41.17 28.03
N ILE A 440 -14.03 -39.96 27.69
CA ILE A 440 -15.35 -39.63 27.14
C ILE A 440 -15.42 -40.19 25.71
N SER A 441 -16.40 -41.05 25.47
CA SER A 441 -16.71 -41.61 24.15
C SER A 441 -18.18 -41.40 23.78
N ASN A 442 -18.52 -41.49 22.49
CA ASN A 442 -19.87 -41.24 21.96
C ASN A 442 -20.50 -39.91 22.45
N LEU A 443 -19.67 -38.88 22.60
CA LEU A 443 -20.14 -37.55 22.94
C LEU A 443 -21.08 -37.06 21.84
N THR A 444 -22.36 -36.91 22.18
CA THR A 444 -23.43 -36.62 21.24
C THR A 444 -24.31 -35.48 21.74
N ALA A 445 -24.59 -34.58 20.83
CA ALA A 445 -25.50 -33.46 21.00
C ALA A 445 -26.97 -33.94 20.88
N ILE A 446 -27.83 -33.52 21.82
CA ILE A 446 -29.28 -33.75 21.81
C ILE A 446 -30.00 -32.41 21.72
N GLY A 447 -30.80 -32.22 20.66
CA GLY A 447 -31.62 -31.00 20.48
C GLY A 447 -30.83 -29.72 20.15
N PHE A 448 -29.51 -29.81 19.98
CA PHE A 448 -28.72 -28.75 19.37
C PHE A 448 -29.15 -28.54 17.91
N LYS A 449 -28.88 -27.35 17.36
CA LYS A 449 -28.91 -27.20 15.89
C LYS A 449 -27.95 -28.23 15.30
N PRO A 450 -28.25 -28.88 14.16
CA PRO A 450 -27.23 -29.65 13.45
C PRO A 450 -26.14 -28.69 12.99
N THR A 451 -25.08 -28.55 13.78
CA THR A 451 -23.92 -27.74 13.47
C THR A 451 -23.00 -28.56 12.58
N GLN A 452 -22.96 -28.23 11.29
CA GLN A 452 -21.77 -28.47 10.52
C GLN A 452 -20.79 -27.36 10.92
N ASP A 453 -19.53 -27.71 11.10
CA ASP A 453 -18.52 -26.70 11.29
C ASP A 453 -18.54 -25.76 10.09
N PRO A 454 -18.70 -24.44 10.31
CA PRO A 454 -18.70 -23.48 9.22
C PRO A 454 -17.36 -23.61 8.48
N LYS A 455 -17.45 -23.76 7.17
CA LYS A 455 -16.34 -23.95 6.25
C LYS A 455 -16.00 -22.67 5.53
N ASP A 456 -14.86 -22.07 5.83
CA ASP A 456 -14.41 -20.87 5.14
C ASP A 456 -14.39 -21.06 3.62
N GLN A 457 -14.47 -19.95 2.89
CA GLN A 457 -14.64 -19.95 1.45
C GLN A 457 -13.48 -19.25 0.75
N LEU A 458 -13.06 -19.82 -0.38
CA LEU A 458 -12.09 -19.22 -1.30
C LEU A 458 -12.75 -19.03 -2.65
N PHE A 459 -12.65 -17.82 -3.18
CA PHE A 459 -13.09 -17.47 -4.52
C PHE A 459 -11.88 -17.03 -5.32
N LEU A 460 -11.54 -17.80 -6.37
CA LEU A 460 -10.49 -17.40 -7.30
C LEU A 460 -11.09 -16.56 -8.43
N ASN A 461 -10.40 -15.49 -8.81
CA ASN A 461 -10.77 -14.60 -9.88
C ASN A 461 -10.40 -15.24 -11.24
N GLN A 462 -11.38 -15.32 -12.14
CA GLN A 462 -11.21 -15.92 -13.45
C GLN A 462 -11.68 -14.96 -14.51
N ALA A 463 -10.80 -14.02 -14.89
CA ALA A 463 -11.06 -12.94 -15.83
C ALA A 463 -12.25 -12.06 -15.39
N GLY A 464 -12.12 -11.46 -14.20
CA GLY A 464 -13.09 -10.53 -13.63
C GLY A 464 -14.31 -11.21 -13.00
N LYS A 465 -14.17 -12.48 -12.61
CA LYS A 465 -15.26 -13.31 -12.07
C LYS A 465 -14.76 -14.19 -10.95
N LEU A 466 -15.31 -13.97 -9.76
CA LEU A 466 -15.02 -14.74 -8.57
C LEU A 466 -15.75 -16.09 -8.60
N VAL A 467 -14.97 -17.18 -8.61
CA VAL A 467 -15.45 -18.57 -8.70
C VAL A 467 -15.10 -19.31 -7.41
N ASP A 468 -16.11 -19.91 -6.76
CA ASP A 468 -15.92 -20.71 -5.53
C ASP A 468 -15.03 -21.93 -5.80
N LYS A 469 -13.86 -21.96 -5.13
CA LYS A 469 -12.85 -23.04 -5.17
C LYS A 469 -12.63 -23.70 -3.80
N SER A 470 -13.47 -23.40 -2.83
CA SER A 470 -13.29 -23.78 -1.42
C SER A 470 -13.09 -25.28 -1.19
N ASN A 471 -13.67 -26.15 -2.03
CA ASN A 471 -13.53 -27.61 -1.91
C ASN A 471 -12.28 -28.16 -2.64
N GLN A 472 -11.66 -27.39 -3.51
CA GLN A 472 -10.45 -27.79 -4.24
C GLN A 472 -9.17 -27.20 -3.62
N SER A 473 -9.30 -26.14 -2.82
CA SER A 473 -8.16 -25.36 -2.32
C SER A 473 -7.54 -25.86 -1.01
N GLY A 474 -8.03 -26.94 -0.40
CA GLY A 474 -7.45 -27.45 0.86
C GLY A 474 -7.82 -26.69 2.14
N ILE A 475 -8.36 -25.47 2.06
CA ILE A 475 -8.76 -24.64 3.23
C ILE A 475 -9.86 -25.28 4.11
N ASN A 476 -10.55 -26.29 3.58
CA ASN A 476 -11.65 -26.99 4.26
C ASN A 476 -11.28 -28.37 4.80
N THR A 477 -9.97 -28.64 4.89
CA THR A 477 -9.41 -29.89 5.45
C THR A 477 -9.49 -29.93 6.97
N ILE A 478 -9.45 -28.78 7.64
CA ILE A 478 -9.62 -28.64 9.09
C ILE A 478 -10.94 -27.89 9.36
N PRO A 479 -11.79 -28.39 10.28
CA PRO A 479 -12.96 -27.62 10.71
C PRO A 479 -12.54 -26.32 11.41
N ASN A 480 -12.95 -25.18 10.86
CA ASN A 480 -12.63 -23.86 11.41
C ASN A 480 -13.88 -23.15 11.97
N ALA A 481 -13.68 -22.06 12.69
CA ALA A 481 -14.69 -21.10 13.09
C ALA A 481 -14.10 -19.68 12.96
N GLY A 482 -13.60 -19.35 11.77
CA GLY A 482 -12.91 -18.08 11.49
C GLY A 482 -13.77 -16.85 11.81
N ILE A 483 -13.18 -15.82 12.40
CA ILE A 483 -13.85 -14.54 12.71
C ILE A 483 -13.14 -13.30 12.15
N SER A 484 -11.83 -13.42 11.92
CA SER A 484 -10.96 -12.42 11.34
C SER A 484 -9.82 -13.12 10.62
N VAL A 485 -9.32 -12.50 9.56
CA VAL A 485 -8.30 -13.07 8.67
C VAL A 485 -7.37 -11.97 8.18
N VAL A 486 -6.11 -12.32 7.98
CA VAL A 486 -5.11 -11.53 7.24
C VAL A 486 -4.45 -12.41 6.18
N ALA A 487 -4.00 -11.78 5.11
CA ALA A 487 -3.12 -12.38 4.11
C ALA A 487 -1.75 -11.68 4.14
N GLY A 488 -0.70 -12.43 3.86
CA GLY A 488 0.68 -11.97 3.84
C GLY A 488 1.61 -13.12 3.48
N ASP A 489 2.77 -12.81 2.95
CA ASP A 489 3.81 -13.80 2.65
C ASP A 489 4.68 -13.93 3.92
N PHE A 490 4.37 -14.90 4.79
CA PHE A 490 4.97 -14.94 6.13
C PHE A 490 6.34 -15.61 6.15
N ASP A 491 6.63 -16.45 5.18
CA ASP A 491 7.92 -17.12 5.03
C ASP A 491 8.75 -16.58 3.86
N ASN A 492 8.29 -15.49 3.22
CA ASN A 492 8.97 -14.78 2.15
C ASN A 492 9.21 -15.65 0.89
N ASP A 493 8.38 -16.66 0.62
CA ASP A 493 8.55 -17.61 -0.47
C ASP A 493 7.94 -17.18 -1.83
N MET A 494 7.39 -15.96 -1.89
CA MET A 494 6.74 -15.32 -3.03
C MET A 494 5.27 -15.68 -3.24
N ASP A 495 4.61 -16.36 -2.30
CA ASP A 495 3.16 -16.52 -2.30
C ASP A 495 2.49 -15.95 -1.03
N GLN A 496 1.19 -15.61 -1.12
CA GLN A 496 0.48 -15.05 0.03
C GLN A 496 -0.25 -16.13 0.81
N ASP A 497 0.19 -16.34 2.04
CA ASP A 497 -0.44 -17.20 3.04
C ASP A 497 -1.69 -16.57 3.65
N ILE A 498 -2.41 -17.37 4.44
CA ILE A 498 -3.61 -16.94 5.15
C ILE A 498 -3.52 -17.32 6.63
N TYR A 499 -3.61 -16.32 7.50
CA TYR A 499 -3.75 -16.55 8.94
C TYR A 499 -5.17 -16.22 9.42
N VAL A 500 -5.82 -17.21 10.02
CA VAL A 500 -7.21 -17.13 10.46
C VAL A 500 -7.33 -17.27 11.96
N VAL A 501 -7.96 -16.28 12.58
CA VAL A 501 -8.33 -16.32 13.99
C VAL A 501 -9.69 -16.99 14.16
N ALA A 502 -9.75 -17.98 15.07
CA ALA A 502 -10.95 -18.75 15.33
C ALA A 502 -11.69 -18.29 16.60
N ARG A 503 -13.02 -18.22 16.52
CA ARG A 503 -13.91 -17.92 17.67
C ARG A 503 -15.30 -18.49 17.54
N GLY A 504 -15.88 -18.79 18.70
CA GLY A 504 -17.32 -19.00 18.85
C GLY A 504 -17.69 -20.46 19.10
N SER A 505 -16.81 -21.41 18.77
CA SER A 505 -16.93 -22.77 19.28
C SER A 505 -16.77 -22.80 20.80
N VAL A 506 -17.52 -23.66 21.46
CA VAL A 506 -17.37 -23.87 22.91
C VAL A 506 -16.06 -24.55 23.27
N ALA A 507 -15.49 -25.34 22.35
CA ALA A 507 -14.16 -25.88 22.49
C ALA A 507 -13.14 -24.99 21.79
N ASN A 508 -11.93 -24.92 22.34
CA ASN A 508 -10.86 -24.19 21.72
C ASN A 508 -10.55 -24.75 20.32
N ARG A 509 -10.66 -23.89 19.31
CA ARG A 509 -10.07 -24.13 18.00
C ARG A 509 -8.83 -23.28 17.91
N PRO A 510 -7.65 -23.89 17.65
CA PRO A 510 -6.45 -23.10 17.41
C PRO A 510 -6.68 -22.18 16.22
N ASN A 511 -6.00 -21.04 16.23
CA ASN A 511 -5.84 -20.25 15.02
C ASN A 511 -5.12 -21.10 13.97
N ILE A 512 -5.40 -20.84 12.70
CA ILE A 512 -4.86 -21.64 11.60
C ILE A 512 -4.04 -20.72 10.72
N LEU A 513 -2.78 -21.08 10.50
CA LEU A 513 -2.00 -20.60 9.38
C LEU A 513 -2.16 -21.60 8.23
N TYR A 514 -2.54 -21.11 7.07
CA TYR A 514 -2.56 -21.85 5.83
C TYR A 514 -1.38 -21.38 4.98
N GLU A 515 -0.45 -22.31 4.73
CA GLU A 515 0.58 -22.13 3.72
C GLU A 515 -0.08 -22.14 2.35
N ASN A 516 0.18 -21.13 1.53
CA ASN A 516 -0.18 -21.18 0.12
C ASN A 516 0.83 -22.05 -0.64
N GLN A 517 0.47 -22.52 -1.84
CA GLN A 517 1.33 -23.36 -2.69
C GLN A 517 1.55 -22.70 -4.06
N GLY A 518 1.26 -21.40 -4.16
CA GLY A 518 1.33 -20.56 -5.36
C GLY A 518 0.31 -20.87 -6.45
N ASP A 519 -0.60 -21.83 -6.26
CA ASP A 519 -1.59 -22.26 -7.27
C ASP A 519 -3.05 -22.13 -6.82
N GLY A 520 -3.29 -21.42 -5.71
CA GLY A 520 -4.59 -21.28 -5.06
C GLY A 520 -5.01 -22.50 -4.23
N THR A 521 -4.07 -23.41 -3.94
CA THR A 521 -4.24 -24.48 -2.94
C THR A 521 -3.43 -24.20 -1.69
N PHE A 522 -3.91 -24.71 -0.56
CA PHE A 522 -3.41 -24.37 0.76
C PHE A 522 -3.23 -25.62 1.64
N ILE A 523 -2.20 -25.59 2.48
CA ILE A 523 -1.93 -26.64 3.47
C ILE A 523 -1.94 -26.01 4.87
N PRO A 524 -2.73 -26.54 5.82
CA PRO A 524 -2.71 -26.02 7.18
C PRO A 524 -1.39 -26.36 7.88
N VAL A 525 -0.76 -25.34 8.46
CA VAL A 525 0.50 -25.46 9.20
C VAL A 525 0.21 -25.93 10.64
N PRO A 526 0.86 -27.01 11.11
CA PRO A 526 0.67 -27.50 12.48
C PRO A 526 0.99 -26.43 13.54
N ASP A 527 0.14 -26.33 14.56
CA ASP A 527 0.26 -25.33 15.66
C ASP A 527 0.38 -23.87 15.16
N ALA A 528 -0.07 -23.61 13.92
CA ALA A 528 0.19 -22.36 13.19
C ALA A 528 1.65 -21.90 13.32
N SER A 529 2.58 -22.85 13.25
CA SER A 529 4.03 -22.61 13.39
C SER A 529 4.43 -21.85 14.67
N GLY A 530 3.69 -22.07 15.77
CA GLY A 530 3.91 -21.39 17.06
C GLY A 530 2.88 -20.30 17.37
N ALA A 531 2.02 -19.93 16.42
CA ALA A 531 0.98 -18.91 16.56
C ALA A 531 -0.45 -19.46 16.78
N ALA A 532 -0.63 -20.71 17.24
CA ALA A 532 -1.95 -21.31 17.44
C ALA A 532 -2.90 -20.53 18.39
N GLY A 533 -2.39 -19.54 19.12
CA GLY A 533 -3.18 -18.65 19.94
C GLY A 533 -3.50 -19.22 21.32
N SER A 534 -4.60 -18.73 21.90
CA SER A 534 -5.05 -19.13 23.23
C SER A 534 -5.68 -20.52 23.23
N ASN A 535 -5.42 -21.31 24.28
CA ASN A 535 -6.09 -22.57 24.55
C ASN A 535 -7.59 -22.45 24.89
N LEU A 536 -8.21 -21.28 24.71
CA LEU A 536 -9.60 -20.98 25.10
C LEU A 536 -10.52 -20.60 23.92
N GLY A 537 -10.00 -20.42 22.70
CA GLY A 537 -10.80 -20.25 21.46
C GLY A 537 -11.54 -18.91 21.35
N ILE A 538 -10.80 -17.81 21.41
CA ILE A 538 -11.34 -16.50 21.82
C ILE A 538 -10.77 -15.28 21.09
N GLY A 539 -9.99 -15.49 20.03
CA GLY A 539 -9.50 -14.37 19.24
C GLY A 539 -10.66 -13.63 18.57
N VAL A 540 -10.54 -12.33 18.34
CA VAL A 540 -11.63 -11.49 17.78
C VAL A 540 -11.20 -10.78 16.52
N SER A 541 -9.93 -10.40 16.46
CA SER A 541 -9.31 -9.63 15.39
C SER A 541 -7.83 -10.04 15.30
N VAL A 542 -7.29 -10.01 14.09
CA VAL A 542 -5.86 -10.11 13.83
C VAL A 542 -5.45 -8.98 12.89
N THR A 543 -4.25 -8.43 13.10
CA THR A 543 -3.59 -7.52 12.15
C THR A 543 -2.13 -7.92 11.97
N THR A 544 -1.54 -7.53 10.84
CA THR A 544 -0.12 -7.80 10.52
C THR A 544 0.69 -6.52 10.31
N ALA A 545 1.96 -6.56 10.71
CA ALA A 545 2.99 -5.55 10.50
C ALA A 545 4.37 -6.20 10.73
N ASP A 546 5.41 -5.73 10.07
CA ASP A 546 6.80 -6.01 10.45
C ASP A 546 7.22 -4.95 11.51
N TYR A 547 6.95 -5.24 12.78
CA TYR A 547 7.08 -4.20 13.83
C TYR A 547 8.52 -4.01 14.29
N ASP A 548 9.40 -4.98 14.04
CA ASP A 548 10.83 -4.89 14.36
C ASP A 548 11.73 -4.64 13.13
N GLN A 549 11.12 -4.43 11.95
CA GLN A 549 11.75 -4.11 10.66
C GLN A 549 12.80 -5.13 10.22
N ASN A 550 12.49 -6.41 10.44
CA ASN A 550 13.39 -7.51 10.09
C ASN A 550 13.10 -8.13 8.72
N GLY A 551 12.02 -7.70 8.04
CA GLY A 551 11.58 -8.21 6.75
C GLY A 551 10.51 -9.29 6.76
N PHE A 552 10.13 -9.77 7.94
CA PHE A 552 9.15 -10.82 8.12
C PHE A 552 7.92 -10.29 8.83
N LEU A 553 6.75 -10.56 8.27
CA LEU A 553 5.49 -10.06 8.82
C LEU A 553 5.14 -10.72 10.16
N ASP A 554 4.84 -9.90 11.17
CA ASP A 554 4.42 -10.33 12.52
C ASP A 554 2.89 -10.27 12.68
N LEU A 555 2.35 -10.96 13.67
CA LEU A 555 0.91 -11.03 13.92
C LEU A 555 0.53 -10.44 15.28
N PHE A 556 -0.48 -9.58 15.30
CA PHE A 556 -1.12 -9.14 16.54
C PHE A 556 -2.56 -9.67 16.63
N VAL A 557 -2.84 -10.48 17.65
CA VAL A 557 -4.14 -11.11 17.89
C VAL A 557 -4.80 -10.50 19.12
N VAL A 558 -5.98 -9.91 18.92
CA VAL A 558 -6.84 -9.43 20.00
C VAL A 558 -7.70 -10.57 20.55
N ASN A 559 -7.66 -10.77 21.86
CA ASN A 559 -8.42 -11.81 22.56
C ASN A 559 -9.51 -11.19 23.45
N ASN A 560 -10.68 -11.83 23.51
CA ASN A 560 -11.80 -11.39 24.35
C ASN A 560 -12.34 -12.55 25.21
N LYS A 561 -13.39 -12.33 26.00
CA LYS A 561 -13.99 -13.34 26.87
C LYS A 561 -14.54 -14.52 26.07
N SER A 562 -14.30 -15.73 26.57
CA SER A 562 -14.87 -16.97 26.04
C SER A 562 -16.39 -17.02 26.26
N ASN A 563 -17.09 -17.72 25.37
CA ASN A 563 -18.47 -18.15 25.60
C ASN A 563 -18.55 -19.34 26.60
N SER A 564 -17.41 -19.92 26.96
CA SER A 564 -17.27 -21.00 27.94
C SER A 564 -17.15 -20.49 29.39
N THR A 565 -17.17 -21.42 30.35
CA THR A 565 -17.28 -21.24 31.81
C THR A 565 -16.16 -20.44 32.49
N VAL A 566 -15.17 -19.93 31.75
CA VAL A 566 -13.96 -19.32 32.31
C VAL A 566 -14.09 -17.79 32.36
N GLU A 567 -14.31 -17.22 33.56
CA GLU A 567 -14.34 -15.76 33.80
C GLU A 567 -12.95 -15.07 33.68
N THR A 568 -12.04 -15.60 32.88
CA THR A 568 -10.73 -14.96 32.64
C THR A 568 -10.69 -14.41 31.23
N THR A 569 -10.61 -13.09 31.09
CA THR A 569 -10.13 -12.47 29.85
C THR A 569 -8.62 -12.67 29.77
N PRO A 570 -8.10 -13.43 28.80
CA PRO A 570 -6.66 -13.57 28.60
C PRO A 570 -6.11 -12.38 27.83
N PRO A 571 -4.77 -12.19 27.82
CA PRO A 571 -4.16 -11.06 27.15
C PRO A 571 -4.27 -11.17 25.63
N ASN A 572 -4.16 -10.03 24.96
CA ASN A 572 -3.83 -9.99 23.52
C ASN A 572 -2.44 -10.61 23.30
N GLN A 573 -2.17 -11.05 22.08
CA GLN A 573 -0.95 -11.78 21.74
C GLN A 573 -0.25 -11.11 20.55
N LEU A 574 0.99 -10.68 20.73
CA LEU A 574 1.94 -10.33 19.67
C LEU A 574 2.80 -11.56 19.39
N PHE A 575 2.78 -12.04 18.16
CA PHE A 575 3.60 -13.13 17.66
C PHE A 575 4.66 -12.55 16.74
N ARG A 576 5.92 -12.61 17.17
CA ARG A 576 7.07 -12.21 16.35
C ARG A 576 7.44 -13.34 15.41
N ASN A 577 7.62 -13.03 14.13
CA ASN A 577 8.17 -13.93 13.13
C ASN A 577 9.69 -14.02 13.30
N LEU A 578 10.20 -15.25 13.37
CA LEU A 578 11.62 -15.54 13.60
C LEU A 578 12.45 -15.52 12.31
N GLY A 579 11.78 -15.42 11.16
CA GLY A 579 12.38 -15.37 9.85
C GLY A 579 13.01 -16.68 9.38
N ASN A 580 13.56 -16.62 8.18
CA ASN A 580 14.29 -17.71 7.52
C ASN A 580 15.37 -17.11 6.59
N ASP A 581 15.90 -17.92 5.68
CA ASP A 581 16.97 -17.50 4.75
C ASP A 581 16.45 -16.80 3.46
N ASN A 582 15.12 -16.65 3.30
CA ASN A 582 14.53 -15.99 2.15
C ASN A 582 14.68 -14.46 2.22
N HIS A 583 14.69 -13.85 1.05
CA HIS A 583 14.84 -12.41 0.83
C HIS A 583 13.49 -11.71 0.75
N TRP A 584 13.50 -10.39 0.93
CA TRP A 584 12.27 -9.59 0.94
C TRP A 584 12.48 -8.20 0.36
N LEU A 585 11.38 -7.53 0.01
CA LEU A 585 11.33 -6.11 -0.27
C LEU A 585 10.08 -5.51 0.37
N GLN A 586 10.25 -4.42 1.10
CA GLN A 586 9.13 -3.62 1.55
C GLN A 586 9.13 -2.26 0.86
N ILE A 587 7.94 -1.70 0.61
CA ILE A 587 7.78 -0.47 -0.16
C ILE A 587 6.86 0.50 0.56
N ASP A 588 7.37 1.70 0.80
CA ASP A 588 6.60 2.88 1.24
C ASP A 588 6.37 3.77 0.02
N LEU A 589 5.11 3.89 -0.42
CA LEU A 589 4.73 4.77 -1.52
C LEU A 589 4.43 6.18 -1.01
N GLN A 590 4.76 7.19 -1.81
CA GLN A 590 4.38 8.58 -1.57
C GLN A 590 3.82 9.19 -2.85
N GLY A 591 2.51 9.44 -2.87
CA GLY A 591 1.84 10.15 -3.96
C GLY A 591 2.27 11.61 -4.06
N VAL A 592 1.99 12.24 -5.19
CA VAL A 592 2.28 13.66 -5.46
C VAL A 592 1.14 14.30 -6.25
N THR A 593 0.73 13.67 -7.35
CA THR A 593 -0.53 13.97 -8.05
C THR A 593 -1.66 13.13 -7.45
N SER A 594 -1.36 11.88 -7.14
CA SER A 594 -2.18 10.99 -6.33
C SER A 594 -2.18 11.45 -4.87
N ASN A 595 -3.16 10.98 -4.07
CA ASN A 595 -3.15 11.16 -2.61
C ASN A 595 -1.85 10.66 -1.97
N LEU A 596 -1.42 11.27 -0.85
CA LEU A 596 -0.07 11.07 -0.31
C LEU A 596 0.22 9.61 0.07
N ASP A 597 -0.77 8.91 0.64
CA ASP A 597 -0.67 7.48 0.99
C ASP A 597 -0.72 6.53 -0.23
N ALA A 598 -0.91 7.07 -1.43
CA ALA A 598 -1.06 6.32 -2.68
C ALA A 598 -2.16 5.25 -2.65
N ILE A 599 -3.21 5.45 -1.85
CA ILE A 599 -4.37 4.56 -1.79
C ILE A 599 -5.01 4.48 -3.18
N GLY A 600 -5.09 3.25 -3.69
CA GLY A 600 -5.51 2.90 -5.03
C GLY A 600 -4.37 2.52 -5.99
N ALA A 601 -3.11 2.63 -5.59
CA ALA A 601 -1.98 2.19 -6.41
C ALA A 601 -1.91 0.66 -6.54
N GLN A 602 -1.46 0.18 -7.70
CA GLN A 602 -1.13 -1.23 -7.94
C GLN A 602 0.39 -1.37 -8.15
N VAL A 603 1.04 -2.27 -7.41
CA VAL A 603 2.48 -2.49 -7.47
C VAL A 603 2.77 -3.91 -7.92
N PHE A 604 3.56 -4.01 -8.99
CA PHE A 604 4.00 -5.26 -9.58
C PHE A 604 5.51 -5.40 -9.35
N VAL A 605 5.93 -6.49 -8.73
CA VAL A 605 7.35 -6.80 -8.46
C VAL A 605 7.71 -8.08 -9.19
N THR A 606 8.70 -8.02 -10.08
CA THR A 606 9.24 -9.16 -10.80
C THR A 606 10.62 -9.54 -10.28
N ALA A 607 10.77 -10.76 -9.79
CA ALA A 607 12.05 -11.33 -9.37
C ALA A 607 12.12 -12.80 -9.81
N GLY A 608 13.26 -13.23 -10.36
CA GLY A 608 13.46 -14.63 -10.76
C GLY A 608 12.49 -15.12 -11.84
N GLY A 609 11.87 -14.19 -12.60
CA GLY A 609 10.84 -14.48 -13.60
C GLY A 609 9.42 -14.67 -13.07
N ILE A 610 9.18 -14.46 -11.78
CA ILE A 610 7.85 -14.45 -11.15
C ILE A 610 7.46 -13.00 -10.88
N THR A 611 6.25 -12.62 -11.27
CA THR A 611 5.67 -11.30 -10.98
C THR A 611 4.62 -11.45 -9.90
N GLN A 612 4.70 -10.64 -8.86
CA GLN A 612 3.72 -10.55 -7.77
C GLN A 612 2.96 -9.23 -7.85
N LEU A 613 1.69 -9.24 -7.41
CA LEU A 613 0.86 -8.05 -7.25
C LEU A 613 0.64 -7.72 -5.76
N ARG A 614 0.74 -6.43 -5.40
CA ARG A 614 0.15 -5.86 -4.19
C ARG A 614 -0.64 -4.60 -4.53
N GLU A 615 -1.79 -4.43 -3.90
CA GLU A 615 -2.65 -3.26 -4.06
C GLU A 615 -2.59 -2.41 -2.79
N GLN A 616 -2.35 -1.10 -2.92
CA GLN A 616 -2.38 -0.17 -1.80
C GLN A 616 -3.84 0.17 -1.46
N SER A 617 -4.45 -0.64 -0.60
CA SER A 617 -5.84 -0.48 -0.15
C SER A 617 -5.96 0.20 1.22
N GLY A 618 -4.85 0.69 1.78
CA GLY A 618 -4.76 1.20 3.14
C GLY A 618 -4.72 0.12 4.23
N GLY A 619 -4.69 -1.17 3.87
CA GLY A 619 -4.57 -2.29 4.81
C GLY A 619 -5.82 -2.56 5.66
N ILE A 620 -6.97 -1.97 5.30
CA ILE A 620 -8.19 -2.01 6.12
C ILE A 620 -8.88 -3.36 5.96
N HIS A 621 -9.51 -3.85 7.03
CA HIS A 621 -10.48 -4.95 7.00
C HIS A 621 -11.43 -4.79 8.19
N LYS A 622 -12.18 -5.82 8.57
CA LYS A 622 -13.28 -5.67 9.53
C LYS A 622 -12.83 -5.11 10.90
N SER A 623 -13.06 -3.81 11.07
CA SER A 623 -12.78 -3.01 12.28
C SER A 623 -11.30 -2.94 12.66
N ALA A 624 -10.39 -3.26 11.73
CA ALA A 624 -8.97 -3.39 11.95
C ALA A 624 -8.17 -2.92 10.72
N GLN A 625 -6.87 -2.68 10.89
CA GLN A 625 -5.97 -2.23 9.83
C GLN A 625 -4.56 -2.84 9.97
N ASN A 626 -4.09 -3.48 8.91
CA ASN A 626 -2.69 -3.88 8.74
C ASN A 626 -1.81 -2.66 8.47
N TYR A 627 -0.51 -2.74 8.75
CA TYR A 627 0.38 -1.64 8.41
C TYR A 627 0.42 -1.42 6.89
N GLN A 628 0.36 -0.16 6.44
CA GLN A 628 0.15 0.19 5.03
C GLN A 628 1.35 -0.13 4.12
N ARG A 629 2.55 -0.30 4.70
CA ARG A 629 3.77 -0.67 3.95
C ARG A 629 3.54 -1.97 3.19
N LEU A 630 3.80 -1.94 1.89
CA LEU A 630 3.63 -3.12 1.04
C LEU A 630 4.81 -4.07 1.27
N HIS A 631 4.53 -5.37 1.33
CA HIS A 631 5.51 -6.42 1.58
C HIS A 631 5.50 -7.45 0.45
N PHE A 632 6.70 -7.85 0.02
CA PHE A 632 6.96 -8.86 -0.98
C PHE A 632 8.06 -9.80 -0.47
N GLY A 633 7.78 -11.09 -0.33
CA GLY A 633 8.83 -12.10 -0.26
C GLY A 633 9.47 -12.28 -1.63
N LEU A 634 10.74 -12.68 -1.66
CA LEU A 634 11.54 -12.81 -2.88
C LEU A 634 12.20 -14.19 -2.99
N ALA A 635 11.87 -15.14 -2.12
CA ALA A 635 12.51 -16.44 -2.01
C ALA A 635 14.05 -16.30 -1.99
N ASP A 636 14.78 -16.98 -2.87
CA ASP A 636 16.24 -16.91 -2.96
C ASP A 636 16.76 -15.74 -3.82
N ASN A 637 15.89 -14.86 -4.33
CA ASN A 637 16.27 -13.77 -5.21
C ASN A 637 16.83 -12.57 -4.43
N THR A 638 18.11 -12.26 -4.64
CA THR A 638 18.78 -11.10 -4.02
C THR A 638 18.47 -9.76 -4.70
N THR A 639 17.75 -9.77 -5.82
CA THR A 639 17.44 -8.58 -6.62
C THR A 639 16.06 -8.68 -7.24
N VAL A 640 15.35 -7.55 -7.30
CA VAL A 640 14.15 -7.36 -8.12
C VAL A 640 14.55 -6.87 -9.50
N ASP A 641 14.15 -7.63 -10.52
CA ASP A 641 14.45 -7.35 -11.93
C ASP A 641 13.73 -6.07 -12.39
N GLU A 642 12.43 -6.00 -12.10
CA GLU A 642 11.53 -4.90 -12.46
C GLU A 642 10.50 -4.66 -11.35
N LEU A 643 10.28 -3.40 -11.01
CA LEU A 643 9.20 -2.92 -10.15
C LEU A 643 8.39 -1.90 -10.94
N LEU A 644 7.12 -2.21 -11.22
CA LEU A 644 6.18 -1.32 -11.90
C LEU A 644 5.11 -0.84 -10.91
N ILE A 645 4.89 0.46 -10.83
CA ILE A 645 3.84 1.09 -10.05
C ILE A 645 2.85 1.72 -11.02
N LYS A 646 1.57 1.39 -10.87
CA LYS A 646 0.46 2.13 -11.48
C LYS A 646 -0.14 3.03 -10.41
N TRP A 647 0.06 4.33 -10.54
CA TRP A 647 -0.41 5.33 -9.59
C TRP A 647 -1.89 5.66 -9.83
N PRO A 648 -2.65 6.06 -8.79
CA PRO A 648 -4.02 6.54 -8.93
C PRO A 648 -4.20 7.68 -9.95
N SER A 649 -3.18 8.52 -10.13
CA SER A 649 -3.15 9.58 -11.15
C SER A 649 -3.17 9.09 -12.61
N GLY A 650 -2.99 7.78 -12.82
CA GLY A 650 -2.81 7.16 -14.13
C GLY A 650 -1.35 7.17 -14.63
N LEU A 651 -0.41 7.70 -13.86
CA LEU A 651 1.02 7.57 -14.16
C LEU A 651 1.50 6.15 -13.91
N GLU A 652 2.40 5.68 -14.77
CA GLU A 652 3.14 4.43 -14.58
C GLU A 652 4.61 4.75 -14.32
N GLN A 653 5.20 4.13 -13.30
CA GLN A 653 6.60 4.33 -12.93
C GLN A 653 7.30 2.98 -12.79
N THR A 654 8.41 2.81 -13.51
CA THR A 654 9.19 1.57 -13.52
C THR A 654 10.59 1.79 -12.96
N LEU A 655 11.00 0.94 -12.04
CA LEU A 655 12.34 0.84 -11.48
C LEU A 655 12.92 -0.54 -11.79
N ASN A 656 14.24 -0.64 -11.96
CA ASN A 656 14.90 -1.90 -12.34
C ASN A 656 16.12 -2.17 -11.46
N ASN A 657 16.50 -3.43 -11.32
CA ASN A 657 17.71 -3.89 -10.60
C ASN A 657 17.79 -3.40 -9.13
N ILE A 658 16.68 -3.50 -8.41
CA ILE A 658 16.59 -3.10 -7.01
C ILE A 658 17.18 -4.22 -6.15
N GLN A 659 17.96 -3.89 -5.12
CA GLN A 659 18.48 -4.89 -4.19
C GLN A 659 17.36 -5.40 -3.25
N ALA A 660 17.42 -6.66 -2.84
CA ALA A 660 16.56 -7.18 -1.78
C ALA A 660 16.98 -6.65 -0.39
N ASP A 661 16.23 -7.06 0.62
CA ASP A 661 16.46 -6.87 2.07
C ASP A 661 16.49 -5.40 2.50
N GLN A 662 15.53 -4.62 1.98
CA GLN A 662 15.40 -3.20 2.30
C GLN A 662 13.96 -2.73 2.31
N ILE A 663 13.73 -1.64 3.04
CA ILE A 663 12.55 -0.79 2.92
C ILE A 663 12.87 0.29 1.87
N LEU A 664 12.14 0.29 0.76
CA LEU A 664 12.31 1.23 -0.33
C LEU A 664 11.19 2.27 -0.30
N LYS A 665 11.55 3.55 -0.09
CA LYS A 665 10.63 4.66 -0.26
C LYS A 665 10.58 5.11 -1.72
N ILE A 666 9.40 5.17 -2.32
CA ILE A 666 9.20 5.57 -3.72
C ILE A 666 8.19 6.71 -3.79
N THR A 667 8.63 7.86 -4.32
CA THR A 667 7.77 9.02 -4.58
C THR A 667 7.29 9.02 -6.03
N GLU A 668 6.00 9.32 -6.24
CA GLU A 668 5.37 9.46 -7.55
C GLU A 668 6.10 10.51 -8.40
N THR A 669 6.42 10.15 -9.63
CA THR A 669 6.98 11.12 -10.59
C THR A 669 5.97 12.20 -10.95
N GLN A 670 6.43 13.43 -11.11
CA GLN A 670 5.58 14.54 -11.57
C GLN A 670 5.22 14.38 -13.06
N PRO A 671 3.99 14.77 -13.49
CA PRO A 671 3.65 14.79 -14.90
C PRO A 671 4.54 15.80 -15.64
N THR A 672 5.30 15.34 -16.64
CA THR A 672 6.15 16.25 -17.44
C THR A 672 5.28 17.09 -18.37
N ASN A 673 5.39 18.42 -18.32
CA ASN A 673 4.70 19.33 -19.24
C ASN A 673 5.49 19.49 -20.54
N ILE A 674 4.83 19.73 -21.67
CA ILE A 674 5.53 20.21 -22.87
C ILE A 674 5.99 21.64 -22.60
N ILE A 675 7.30 21.83 -22.47
CA ILE A 675 7.95 23.11 -22.18
C ILE A 675 8.62 23.72 -23.40
N GLY A 676 8.65 23.03 -24.54
CA GLY A 676 9.24 23.56 -25.77
C GLY A 676 9.29 22.57 -26.92
N GLU A 677 10.03 22.94 -27.96
CA GLU A 677 10.28 22.10 -29.12
C GLU A 677 11.62 22.42 -29.78
N VAL A 678 12.20 21.42 -30.43
CA VAL A 678 13.35 21.58 -31.33
C VAL A 678 12.92 21.28 -32.78
N GLY A 679 13.50 22.01 -33.73
CA GLY A 679 13.24 21.78 -35.14
C GLY A 679 14.34 22.31 -36.05
N GLU A 680 14.19 22.05 -37.34
CA GLU A 680 15.11 22.47 -38.39
C GLU A 680 14.40 23.36 -39.43
N ILE A 681 15.18 24.24 -40.05
CA ILE A 681 14.80 25.03 -41.21
C ILE A 681 15.82 24.76 -42.31
N ASN A 682 15.42 23.91 -43.24
CA ASN A 682 16.18 23.66 -44.44
C ASN A 682 16.00 24.81 -45.42
N ASN A 683 17.09 25.33 -45.98
CA ASN A 683 17.10 26.41 -46.96
C ASN A 683 16.56 27.78 -46.46
N LEU A 684 17.00 28.22 -45.27
CA LEU A 684 16.80 29.59 -44.81
C LEU A 684 17.40 30.59 -45.83
N THR A 685 16.69 31.69 -46.08
CA THR A 685 17.10 32.70 -47.07
C THR A 685 17.05 34.12 -46.51
N HIS A 686 17.50 35.10 -47.30
CA HIS A 686 17.43 36.54 -47.02
C HIS A 686 16.00 37.11 -47.03
N ARG A 687 15.00 36.29 -47.37
CA ARG A 687 13.59 36.65 -47.34
C ARG A 687 12.95 36.11 -46.07
N MET A 688 12.10 36.93 -45.46
CA MET A 688 11.29 36.52 -44.33
C MET A 688 10.52 35.22 -44.57
N GLN A 689 10.76 34.23 -43.71
CA GLN A 689 10.05 32.97 -43.64
C GLN A 689 9.34 32.85 -42.29
N LYS A 690 8.11 32.33 -42.31
CA LYS A 690 7.33 32.08 -41.10
C LYS A 690 7.50 30.62 -40.69
N VAL A 691 7.89 30.39 -39.45
CA VAL A 691 7.95 29.07 -38.81
C VAL A 691 6.69 28.91 -37.95
N THR A 692 5.97 27.80 -38.12
CA THR A 692 4.81 27.45 -37.29
C THR A 692 5.25 26.38 -36.30
N LEU A 693 4.94 26.59 -35.02
CA LEU A 693 5.30 25.69 -33.94
C LEU A 693 4.30 24.53 -33.82
N ARG A 694 4.73 23.41 -33.22
CA ARG A 694 3.87 22.23 -32.97
C ARG A 694 2.85 22.53 -31.89
N ASN A 695 3.26 23.29 -30.87
CA ASN A 695 2.44 23.64 -29.72
C ASN A 695 2.18 25.15 -29.62
N THR A 696 1.36 25.54 -28.65
CA THR A 696 1.11 26.95 -28.31
C THR A 696 1.68 27.24 -26.92
N TYR A 697 2.69 28.10 -26.89
CA TYR A 697 3.40 28.59 -25.72
C TYR A 697 2.85 29.95 -25.28
N GLN A 698 2.92 30.27 -23.99
CA GLN A 698 2.50 31.58 -23.47
C GLN A 698 3.58 32.63 -23.73
N ASN A 699 4.83 32.33 -23.39
CA ASN A 699 6.00 33.22 -23.48
C ASN A 699 7.20 32.50 -24.12
N PRO A 700 7.13 32.14 -25.41
CA PRO A 700 8.20 31.41 -26.06
C PRO A 700 9.49 32.24 -26.18
N VAL A 701 10.61 31.57 -25.91
CA VAL A 701 11.99 32.04 -26.12
C VAL A 701 12.57 31.25 -27.28
N VAL A 702 12.97 31.94 -28.36
CA VAL A 702 13.45 31.29 -29.59
C VAL A 702 14.96 31.48 -29.75
N ILE A 703 15.71 30.38 -29.86
CA ILE A 703 17.13 30.37 -30.23
C ILE A 703 17.26 29.69 -31.59
N ALA A 704 17.73 30.40 -32.61
CA ALA A 704 18.00 29.82 -33.93
C ALA A 704 19.37 30.30 -34.42
N ASN A 705 20.41 29.61 -33.96
CA ASN A 705 21.81 29.86 -34.28
C ASN A 705 22.64 28.61 -33.92
N PRO A 706 23.72 28.30 -34.65
CA PRO A 706 24.27 29.01 -35.82
C PRO A 706 23.70 28.52 -37.16
N ALA A 707 23.83 29.32 -38.22
CA ALA A 707 23.55 28.88 -39.59
C ALA A 707 24.71 28.04 -40.16
N SER A 708 24.41 27.12 -41.09
CA SER A 708 25.42 26.34 -41.83
C SER A 708 26.35 27.26 -42.63
N TYR A 709 27.43 26.70 -43.20
CA TYR A 709 28.38 27.42 -44.03
C TYR A 709 28.32 26.93 -45.49
N ASN A 710 27.39 27.47 -46.28
CA ASN A 710 27.28 27.20 -47.71
C ASN A 710 27.97 28.27 -48.57
N GLU A 711 28.20 29.47 -48.02
CA GLU A 711 29.09 30.48 -48.61
C GLU A 711 29.94 31.25 -47.59
N ALA A 712 30.94 31.98 -48.10
CA ALA A 712 31.92 32.70 -47.29
C ALA A 712 31.47 34.09 -46.81
N GLU A 713 30.33 34.60 -47.27
CA GLU A 713 29.85 35.91 -46.85
C GLU A 713 29.35 35.85 -45.39
N PRO A 714 29.66 36.88 -44.57
CA PRO A 714 29.16 36.97 -43.19
C PRO A 714 27.66 37.19 -43.15
N LEU A 715 27.02 36.59 -42.15
CA LEU A 715 25.59 36.75 -41.91
C LEU A 715 25.26 36.87 -40.42
N SER A 716 24.03 37.33 -40.17
CA SER A 716 23.34 37.21 -38.89
C SER A 716 21.95 36.63 -39.13
N VAL A 717 21.35 36.04 -38.08
CA VAL A 717 20.00 35.49 -38.14
C VAL A 717 19.06 36.43 -37.40
N ALA A 718 18.06 36.95 -38.12
CA ALA A 718 17.07 37.87 -37.56
C ALA A 718 15.75 37.14 -37.28
N ILE A 719 15.25 37.28 -36.05
CA ILE A 719 13.95 36.77 -35.61
C ILE A 719 13.06 37.94 -35.18
N LYS A 720 11.77 37.86 -35.50
CA LYS A 720 10.73 38.81 -35.05
C LYS A 720 9.34 38.16 -35.04
N ASN A 721 8.32 38.95 -34.70
CA ASN A 721 6.90 38.56 -34.71
C ASN A 721 6.64 37.22 -33.99
N ILE A 722 7.30 37.01 -32.86
CA ILE A 722 7.12 35.82 -32.04
C ILE A 722 5.71 35.86 -31.43
N THR A 723 4.92 34.84 -31.72
CA THR A 723 3.61 34.55 -31.12
C THR A 723 3.69 33.21 -30.40
N GLY A 724 2.67 32.86 -29.63
CA GLY A 724 2.65 31.57 -28.92
C GLY A 724 2.84 30.34 -29.81
N ASN A 725 2.57 30.42 -31.11
CA ASN A 725 2.60 29.29 -32.03
C ASN A 725 3.38 29.57 -33.34
N SER A 726 4.12 30.67 -33.43
CA SER A 726 4.92 30.96 -34.63
C SER A 726 5.97 32.04 -34.40
N PHE A 727 6.99 32.07 -35.25
CA PHE A 727 7.92 33.19 -35.35
C PHE A 727 8.35 33.40 -36.81
N ASP A 728 8.89 34.57 -37.07
CA ASP A 728 9.35 35.01 -38.39
C ASP A 728 10.89 35.07 -38.36
N ILE A 729 11.57 34.44 -39.33
CA ILE A 729 13.05 34.35 -39.41
C ILE A 729 13.60 34.65 -40.82
N GLN A 730 14.80 35.23 -40.89
CA GLN A 730 15.56 35.42 -42.15
C GLN A 730 17.08 35.54 -41.91
N ILE A 731 17.86 35.34 -42.97
CA ILE A 731 19.27 35.73 -43.04
C ILE A 731 19.39 37.24 -43.27
N VAL A 732 20.32 37.89 -42.58
CA VAL A 732 20.67 39.30 -42.79
C VAL A 732 22.18 39.42 -43.01
N GLU A 733 22.55 39.90 -44.19
CA GLU A 733 23.91 40.27 -44.55
C GLU A 733 24.29 41.66 -44.04
N PRO A 734 25.59 41.92 -43.84
CA PRO A 734 26.11 43.25 -43.66
C PRO A 734 25.79 44.24 -44.80
N THR A 735 25.64 45.51 -44.45
CA THR A 735 25.19 46.54 -45.42
C THR A 735 26.14 46.85 -46.60
N ASN A 736 27.39 46.39 -46.56
CA ASN A 736 28.34 46.52 -47.67
C ASN A 736 28.17 45.42 -48.73
N LEU A 737 27.39 44.38 -48.45
CA LEU A 737 27.03 43.31 -49.38
C LEU A 737 25.73 43.62 -50.11
N ASN A 738 25.26 42.69 -50.94
CA ASN A 738 24.16 42.93 -51.88
C ASN A 738 22.77 42.59 -51.31
N GLY A 739 22.70 41.94 -50.15
CA GLY A 739 21.46 41.56 -49.46
C GLY A 739 20.85 40.25 -49.95
N ILE A 740 21.57 39.45 -50.74
CA ILE A 740 21.15 38.17 -51.31
C ILE A 740 22.18 37.11 -50.94
N HIS A 741 21.82 36.27 -49.98
CA HIS A 741 22.65 35.18 -49.49
C HIS A 741 22.23 33.82 -50.09
N THR A 742 23.19 32.90 -50.23
CA THR A 742 22.91 31.47 -50.50
C THR A 742 22.04 30.86 -49.39
N LEU A 743 21.28 29.82 -49.73
CA LEU A 743 20.44 29.10 -48.79
C LEU A 743 21.31 28.43 -47.71
N GLU A 744 20.92 28.52 -46.44
CA GLU A 744 21.61 27.88 -45.32
C GLU A 744 20.62 27.03 -44.52
N ASP A 745 21.12 26.00 -43.86
CA ASP A 745 20.35 25.17 -42.94
C ASP A 745 20.60 25.63 -41.51
N ILE A 746 19.55 25.63 -40.69
CA ILE A 746 19.61 26.10 -39.30
C ILE A 746 18.65 25.33 -38.41
N SER A 747 19.10 24.96 -37.22
CA SER A 747 18.24 24.41 -36.18
C SER A 747 17.67 25.51 -35.29
N TYR A 748 16.50 25.30 -34.72
CA TYR A 748 15.90 26.18 -33.72
C TYR A 748 15.46 25.41 -32.47
N LEU A 749 15.57 26.08 -31.34
CA LEU A 749 15.04 25.68 -30.04
C LEU A 749 14.02 26.73 -29.61
N VAL A 750 12.81 26.29 -29.26
CA VAL A 750 11.82 27.11 -28.57
C VAL A 750 11.58 26.52 -27.19
N LEU A 751 11.67 27.35 -26.15
CA LEU A 751 11.28 26.98 -24.79
C LEU A 751 10.30 28.02 -24.23
N GLU A 752 9.30 27.59 -23.48
CA GLU A 752 8.51 28.46 -22.60
C GLU A 752 9.43 29.11 -21.57
N ALA A 753 9.23 30.39 -21.27
CA ALA A 753 9.99 31.06 -20.23
C ALA A 753 9.65 30.49 -18.85
N GLY A 754 10.67 30.13 -18.08
CA GLY A 754 10.53 29.50 -16.77
C GLY A 754 11.78 28.72 -16.37
N HIS A 755 11.68 28.00 -15.26
CA HIS A 755 12.71 27.11 -14.74
C HIS A 755 12.17 25.69 -14.62
N TYR A 756 12.93 24.74 -15.17
CA TYR A 756 12.49 23.36 -15.34
C TYR A 756 13.58 22.37 -14.96
N GLU A 757 13.15 21.18 -14.57
CA GLU A 757 13.97 19.99 -14.39
C GLU A 757 13.50 18.93 -15.39
N LEU A 758 14.45 18.29 -16.07
CA LEU A 758 14.19 17.18 -16.97
C LEU A 758 14.05 15.87 -16.17
N THR A 759 13.55 14.82 -16.81
CA THR A 759 13.39 13.49 -16.17
C THR A 759 14.72 12.88 -15.69
N ASP A 760 15.84 13.32 -16.26
CA ASP A 760 17.20 12.91 -15.85
C ASP A 760 17.80 13.81 -14.75
N GLY A 761 17.04 14.78 -14.22
CA GLY A 761 17.47 15.74 -13.20
C GLY A 761 18.18 16.97 -13.75
N THR A 762 18.39 17.07 -15.07
CA THR A 762 19.06 18.22 -15.69
C THR A 762 18.23 19.48 -15.55
N LYS A 763 18.84 20.57 -15.07
CA LYS A 763 18.15 21.85 -14.94
C LYS A 763 18.25 22.69 -16.21
N VAL A 764 17.13 23.31 -16.57
CA VAL A 764 16.98 24.20 -17.72
C VAL A 764 16.25 25.47 -17.28
N GLN A 765 16.71 26.65 -17.71
CA GLN A 765 15.97 27.89 -17.55
C GLN A 765 15.93 28.67 -18.86
N ALA A 766 14.79 29.27 -19.15
CA ALA A 766 14.60 30.15 -20.30
C ALA A 766 13.95 31.46 -19.87
N GLY A 767 14.35 32.56 -20.50
CA GLY A 767 13.76 33.85 -20.21
C GLY A 767 14.10 34.90 -21.25
N GLN A 768 13.66 36.13 -20.98
CA GLN A 768 13.96 37.29 -21.82
C GLN A 768 14.53 38.42 -20.98
N THR A 769 15.38 39.24 -21.58
CA THR A 769 15.89 40.48 -20.99
C THR A 769 15.91 41.58 -22.04
N ILE A 770 15.80 42.83 -21.61
CA ILE A 770 16.00 43.99 -22.48
C ILE A 770 17.46 44.45 -22.34
N THR A 771 18.12 44.73 -23.45
CA THR A 771 19.45 45.34 -23.47
C THR A 771 19.51 46.57 -24.39
N GLU A 772 20.16 47.62 -23.90
CA GLU A 772 20.56 48.79 -24.69
C GLU A 772 22.09 48.82 -24.92
N GLY A 773 22.80 47.81 -24.38
CA GLY A 773 24.24 47.78 -24.27
C GLY A 773 24.94 47.14 -25.46
N LEU A 774 25.94 47.86 -25.99
CA LEU A 774 26.88 47.34 -26.99
C LEU A 774 28.02 46.59 -26.30
N ALA A 775 28.22 45.34 -26.70
CA ALA A 775 29.29 44.48 -26.17
C ALA A 775 30.69 45.10 -26.38
N SER A 776 30.92 45.73 -27.54
CA SER A 776 32.15 46.43 -27.90
C SER A 776 32.52 47.59 -26.97
N GLN A 777 31.52 48.20 -26.35
CA GLN A 777 31.72 49.28 -25.37
C GLN A 777 31.76 48.79 -23.93
N LYS A 778 31.73 47.46 -23.75
CA LYS A 778 31.64 46.79 -22.46
C LYS A 778 30.41 47.22 -21.65
N ASN A 779 29.32 47.60 -22.33
CA ASN A 779 28.04 47.86 -21.70
C ASN A 779 27.23 46.56 -21.68
N TRP A 780 27.19 45.90 -20.53
CA TRP A 780 26.64 44.56 -20.37
C TRP A 780 25.41 44.56 -19.46
N THR A 781 24.32 43.96 -19.92
CA THR A 781 23.16 43.67 -19.07
C THR A 781 23.44 42.40 -18.28
N LYS A 782 23.34 42.48 -16.95
CA LYS A 782 23.42 41.30 -16.09
C LYS A 782 22.04 40.64 -16.03
N VAL A 783 21.99 39.34 -16.27
CA VAL A 783 20.79 38.50 -16.12
C VAL A 783 21.03 37.58 -14.94
N ASN A 784 20.14 37.57 -13.96
CA ASN A 784 20.15 36.58 -12.89
C ASN A 784 19.20 35.44 -13.28
N PHE A 785 19.59 34.22 -12.95
CA PHE A 785 18.70 33.08 -13.02
C PHE A 785 17.65 33.17 -11.90
N GLU A 786 16.46 32.63 -12.13
CA GLU A 786 15.39 32.64 -11.11
C GLU A 786 15.80 31.74 -9.94
N GLU A 787 16.35 30.58 -10.28
CA GLU A 787 16.87 29.60 -9.33
C GLU A 787 18.36 29.29 -9.62
N ASN A 788 19.13 28.84 -8.62
CA ASN A 788 20.58 28.63 -8.77
C ASN A 788 20.95 27.24 -9.33
N PHE A 789 21.67 27.18 -10.45
CA PHE A 789 22.18 25.91 -10.98
C PHE A 789 23.19 25.24 -10.04
N THR A 790 23.26 23.90 -10.10
CA THR A 790 24.22 23.12 -9.30
C THR A 790 25.65 23.25 -9.84
N SER A 791 25.76 23.47 -11.15
CA SER A 791 27.01 23.72 -11.87
C SER A 791 26.85 24.88 -12.85
N THR A 792 27.96 25.44 -13.36
CA THR A 792 27.88 26.55 -14.32
C THR A 792 27.22 26.08 -15.62
N PRO A 793 26.03 26.61 -16.00
CA PRO A 793 25.31 26.16 -17.19
C PRO A 793 25.96 26.68 -18.48
N GLU A 794 25.59 26.10 -19.61
CA GLU A 794 25.80 26.67 -20.93
C GLU A 794 24.64 27.57 -21.31
N VAL A 795 24.96 28.73 -21.88
CA VAL A 795 23.96 29.78 -22.17
C VAL A 795 23.89 30.01 -23.67
N PHE A 796 22.68 30.17 -24.18
CA PHE A 796 22.38 30.49 -25.57
C PHE A 796 21.57 31.78 -25.59
N THR A 797 21.89 32.71 -26.50
CA THR A 797 21.24 34.03 -26.55
C THR A 797 20.87 34.42 -27.97
N GLN A 798 19.71 35.05 -28.16
CA GLN A 798 19.20 35.45 -29.46
C GLN A 798 18.34 36.71 -29.37
N VAL A 799 18.52 37.67 -30.27
CA VAL A 799 17.61 38.83 -30.39
C VAL A 799 16.24 38.36 -30.89
N GLN A 800 15.17 38.70 -30.17
CA GLN A 800 13.79 38.23 -30.39
C GLN A 800 12.94 39.19 -31.23
N ASP A 801 13.35 40.46 -31.33
CA ASP A 801 12.58 41.56 -31.91
C ASP A 801 13.36 42.33 -32.98
N ASN A 802 14.18 41.64 -33.78
CA ASN A 802 15.06 42.28 -34.75
C ASN A 802 14.27 42.93 -35.90
N GLN A 803 13.99 44.23 -35.76
CA GLN A 803 13.22 44.99 -36.75
C GLN A 803 14.06 45.50 -37.92
N THR A 804 15.38 45.72 -37.78
CA THR A 804 16.13 46.60 -38.72
C THR A 804 17.62 46.31 -38.99
N GLY A 805 18.25 45.20 -38.59
CA GLY A 805 19.60 44.95 -39.13
C GLY A 805 20.45 43.84 -38.54
N TYR A 806 21.66 43.75 -39.10
CA TYR A 806 22.72 42.82 -38.71
C TYR A 806 23.05 42.98 -37.21
N LEU A 807 22.64 41.99 -36.41
CA LEU A 807 22.73 41.98 -34.96
C LEU A 807 23.12 40.59 -34.48
N ASN A 808 24.18 40.52 -33.68
CA ASN A 808 24.60 39.31 -32.98
C ASN A 808 24.57 39.55 -31.48
N THR A 809 24.21 38.53 -30.71
CA THR A 809 24.36 38.54 -29.25
C THR A 809 25.79 38.16 -28.87
N ARG A 810 26.27 38.74 -27.78
CA ARG A 810 27.49 38.31 -27.10
C ARG A 810 27.18 38.12 -25.63
N GLN A 811 27.89 37.19 -25.02
CA GLN A 811 27.74 36.88 -23.61
C GLN A 811 29.09 36.64 -22.95
N GLN A 812 29.12 36.80 -21.63
CA GLN A 812 30.30 36.49 -20.82
C GLN A 812 29.96 36.34 -19.34
N GLY A 813 30.91 35.78 -18.59
CA GLY A 813 30.86 35.75 -17.13
C GLY A 813 29.69 34.93 -16.58
N THR A 814 29.32 33.85 -17.28
CA THR A 814 28.37 32.86 -16.79
C THR A 814 28.88 32.22 -15.51
N SER A 815 27.99 32.11 -14.55
CA SER A 815 28.17 31.51 -13.24
C SER A 815 26.90 30.71 -12.90
N THR A 816 26.84 30.05 -11.75
CA THR A 816 25.67 29.27 -11.33
C THR A 816 24.40 30.09 -11.12
N ASN A 817 24.50 31.42 -10.99
CA ASN A 817 23.37 32.29 -10.65
C ASN A 817 23.14 33.46 -11.62
N SER A 818 24.04 33.66 -12.59
CA SER A 818 23.93 34.78 -13.52
C SER A 818 24.87 34.67 -14.70
N PHE A 819 24.55 35.41 -15.75
CA PHE A 819 25.45 35.71 -16.87
C PHE A 819 25.30 37.19 -17.27
N ARG A 820 26.09 37.61 -18.26
CA ARG A 820 25.98 38.94 -18.85
C ARG A 820 25.80 38.84 -20.35
N VAL A 821 24.95 39.68 -20.91
CA VAL A 821 24.65 39.74 -22.34
C VAL A 821 24.74 41.17 -22.86
N GLY A 822 25.20 41.30 -24.09
CA GLY A 822 25.20 42.52 -24.88
C GLY A 822 24.94 42.16 -26.34
N VAL A 823 24.80 43.17 -27.19
CA VAL A 823 24.67 42.95 -28.63
C VAL A 823 25.77 43.66 -29.40
N GLU A 824 25.98 43.20 -30.62
CA GLU A 824 26.90 43.79 -31.58
C GLU A 824 26.14 44.18 -32.84
N LEU A 825 26.38 45.41 -33.28
CA LEU A 825 26.00 45.86 -34.62
C LEU A 825 27.11 45.49 -35.60
N GLN A 826 26.81 45.53 -36.90
CA GLN A 826 27.86 45.62 -37.92
C GLN A 826 28.91 46.71 -37.61
N GLU A 827 30.16 46.47 -37.99
CA GLU A 827 31.37 47.10 -37.47
C GLU A 827 31.40 48.62 -37.65
N ASN A 828 31.01 49.11 -38.83
CA ASN A 828 30.99 50.55 -39.15
C ASN A 828 30.02 51.37 -38.26
N LYS A 829 29.05 50.70 -37.61
CA LYS A 829 28.11 51.29 -36.65
C LYS A 829 28.44 50.93 -35.21
N ASN A 830 29.07 49.77 -34.98
CA ASN A 830 29.38 49.23 -33.65
C ASN A 830 30.29 50.17 -32.85
N ASN A 831 31.30 50.75 -33.50
CA ASN A 831 32.28 51.63 -32.87
C ASN A 831 31.84 53.12 -32.80
N ASN A 832 30.74 53.49 -33.46
CA ASN A 832 30.30 54.88 -33.63
C ASN A 832 28.95 55.19 -32.95
N SER A 833 28.25 54.21 -32.41
CA SER A 833 26.96 54.37 -31.72
C SER A 833 27.16 54.44 -30.21
N ALA A 834 26.61 55.43 -29.50
CA ALA A 834 26.74 55.50 -28.04
C ALA A 834 25.79 54.54 -27.29
N ASN A 835 24.65 54.21 -27.90
CA ASN A 835 23.63 53.26 -27.45
C ASN A 835 22.85 52.77 -28.69
N ILE A 836 22.11 51.67 -28.55
CA ILE A 836 21.16 51.20 -29.56
C ILE A 836 19.72 51.35 -29.07
N GLN A 837 18.75 51.15 -29.97
CA GLN A 837 17.37 50.97 -29.52
C GLN A 837 17.29 49.71 -28.65
N PRO A 838 16.54 49.73 -27.54
CA PRO A 838 16.37 48.56 -26.68
C PRO A 838 16.01 47.33 -27.52
N GLN A 839 16.76 46.25 -27.33
CA GLN A 839 16.49 44.96 -27.97
C GLN A 839 16.06 43.96 -26.92
N THR A 840 15.05 43.16 -27.27
CA THR A 840 14.64 42.00 -26.47
C THR A 840 15.56 40.84 -26.83
N VAL A 841 16.30 40.34 -25.85
CA VAL A 841 17.18 39.18 -25.99
C VAL A 841 16.57 38.02 -25.20
N GLY A 842 16.26 36.96 -25.92
CA GLY A 842 15.88 35.67 -25.35
C GLY A 842 17.14 34.91 -24.97
N TRP A 843 17.06 34.18 -23.87
CA TRP A 843 18.16 33.38 -23.36
C TRP A 843 17.67 32.03 -22.86
N VAL A 844 18.50 31.00 -23.05
CA VAL A 844 18.32 29.65 -22.53
C VAL A 844 19.59 29.24 -21.82
N ALA A 845 19.49 28.69 -20.62
CA ALA A 845 20.59 28.17 -19.82
C ALA A 845 20.32 26.70 -19.46
N ILE A 846 21.29 25.82 -19.73
CA ILE A 846 21.15 24.37 -19.52
C ILE A 846 22.40 23.84 -18.82
N GLU A 847 22.24 22.95 -17.83
CA GLU A 847 23.39 22.26 -17.23
C GLU A 847 24.14 21.41 -18.25
N LYS A 848 25.45 21.27 -18.04
CA LYS A 848 26.28 20.47 -18.94
C LYS A 848 26.06 18.99 -18.69
N GLY A 849 26.04 18.22 -19.75
CA GLY A 849 25.91 16.78 -19.66
C GLY A 849 25.35 16.16 -20.92
N THR A 850 25.05 14.88 -20.82
CA THR A 850 24.42 14.06 -21.85
C THR A 850 23.20 13.40 -21.26
N GLY A 851 22.14 13.25 -22.04
CA GLY A 851 20.89 12.67 -21.54
C GLY A 851 19.90 12.34 -22.64
N ASN A 852 18.65 12.16 -22.24
CA ASN A 852 17.53 11.96 -23.15
C ASN A 852 16.40 12.91 -22.78
N TRP A 853 15.99 13.76 -23.72
CA TRP A 853 14.95 14.75 -23.53
C TRP A 853 13.70 14.34 -24.31
N ASN A 854 12.72 13.75 -23.61
CA ASN A 854 11.47 13.28 -24.20
C ASN A 854 11.66 12.33 -25.41
N GLY A 855 12.55 11.35 -25.26
CA GLY A 855 12.91 10.40 -26.31
C GLY A 855 14.07 10.87 -27.21
N LEU A 856 14.56 12.10 -27.06
CA LEU A 856 15.61 12.68 -27.91
C LEU A 856 16.97 12.70 -27.19
N PRO A 857 17.94 11.85 -27.58
CA PRO A 857 19.32 11.95 -27.08
C PRO A 857 19.89 13.35 -27.24
N TYR A 858 20.60 13.87 -26.23
CA TYR A 858 21.23 15.19 -26.31
C TYR A 858 22.61 15.27 -25.63
N GLU A 859 23.38 16.30 -26.00
CA GLU A 859 24.62 16.74 -25.35
C GLU A 859 24.65 18.26 -25.22
N VAL A 860 24.90 18.76 -24.01
CA VAL A 860 25.18 20.17 -23.72
C VAL A 860 26.62 20.32 -23.23
N ALA A 861 27.44 21.04 -23.98
CA ALA A 861 28.85 21.23 -23.65
C ALA A 861 29.41 22.53 -24.24
N ASN A 862 30.73 22.74 -24.08
CA ASN A 862 31.44 23.81 -24.76
C ASN A 862 32.79 23.37 -25.31
N THR A 863 33.27 24.09 -26.32
CA THR A 863 34.51 23.79 -27.05
C THR A 863 35.81 24.15 -26.30
N GLY A 864 35.70 24.72 -25.10
CA GLY A 864 36.76 25.48 -24.46
C GLY A 864 37.21 26.69 -25.31
N LYS A 865 38.24 27.42 -24.86
CA LYS A 865 38.71 28.63 -25.56
C LYS A 865 39.56 28.27 -26.78
N ASN A 866 38.94 27.76 -27.85
CA ASN A 866 39.61 27.16 -29.01
C ASN A 866 39.14 27.66 -30.39
N VAL A 867 37.93 28.20 -30.51
CA VAL A 867 37.33 28.53 -31.81
C VAL A 867 37.82 29.88 -32.30
N THR A 868 38.18 29.99 -33.59
CA THR A 868 38.66 31.23 -34.24
C THR A 868 37.99 31.36 -35.61
N HIS A 869 38.51 32.22 -36.49
CA HIS A 869 38.18 32.20 -37.93
C HIS A 869 38.61 30.93 -38.68
N ASN A 870 39.23 29.94 -38.04
CA ASN A 870 39.50 28.64 -38.65
C ASN A 870 38.53 27.63 -38.06
N PHE A 871 37.98 26.76 -38.90
CA PHE A 871 37.08 25.72 -38.43
C PHE A 871 37.76 24.81 -37.39
N PHE A 872 37.21 24.84 -36.18
CA PHE A 872 37.60 23.96 -35.08
C PHE A 872 36.71 22.72 -35.08
N ASN A 873 37.30 21.54 -34.96
CA ASN A 873 36.57 20.27 -34.94
C ASN A 873 36.19 19.89 -33.51
N GLN A 874 34.90 19.91 -33.21
CA GLN A 874 34.34 19.43 -31.95
C GLN A 874 33.79 18.02 -32.16
N SER A 875 34.19 17.09 -31.29
CA SER A 875 33.60 15.75 -31.23
C SER A 875 32.52 15.70 -30.15
N PHE A 876 31.49 14.89 -30.37
CA PHE A 876 30.46 14.63 -29.36
C PHE A 876 30.91 13.51 -28.40
N GLU A 877 30.59 13.67 -27.13
CA GLU A 877 30.69 12.64 -26.09
C GLU A 877 29.47 11.72 -26.12
N GLN A 878 28.30 12.27 -26.47
CA GLN A 878 27.08 11.50 -26.68
C GLN A 878 27.16 10.68 -27.97
N THR A 879 26.63 9.45 -27.92
CA THR A 879 26.42 8.64 -29.12
C THR A 879 25.05 8.99 -29.70
N PHE A 880 25.05 9.43 -30.95
CA PHE A 880 23.84 9.69 -31.72
C PHE A 880 23.66 8.61 -32.79
N ASP A 881 22.44 8.14 -32.97
CA ASP A 881 22.05 7.20 -34.03
C ASP A 881 21.84 7.93 -35.38
N TYR A 882 21.48 9.22 -35.32
CA TYR A 882 21.29 10.09 -36.48
C TYR A 882 22.04 11.42 -36.31
N THR A 883 22.23 12.16 -37.40
CA THR A 883 22.79 13.52 -37.31
C THR A 883 21.91 14.39 -36.41
N PRO A 884 22.45 14.97 -35.33
CA PRO A 884 21.66 15.80 -34.42
C PRO A 884 21.40 17.19 -35.00
N GLU A 885 20.40 17.88 -34.46
CA GLU A 885 20.22 19.32 -34.55
C GLU A 885 21.27 20.04 -33.70
N ILE A 886 21.70 21.24 -34.11
CA ILE A 886 22.76 21.99 -33.42
C ILE A 886 22.33 23.41 -33.08
N ILE A 887 22.33 23.71 -31.78
CA ILE A 887 22.16 25.06 -31.24
C ILE A 887 23.48 25.49 -30.60
N ALA A 888 23.99 26.67 -30.93
CA ALA A 888 25.25 27.14 -30.37
C ALA A 888 25.34 28.66 -30.28
N SER A 889 26.16 29.15 -29.35
CA SER A 889 26.39 30.57 -29.09
C SER A 889 27.84 30.83 -28.67
N LEU A 890 28.37 32.01 -29.01
CA LEU A 890 29.67 32.45 -28.51
C LEU A 890 29.56 32.73 -27.01
N ALA A 891 30.17 31.87 -26.19
CA ALA A 891 30.09 31.92 -24.74
C ALA A 891 30.97 33.01 -24.10
N THR A 892 31.89 33.57 -24.89
CA THR A 892 32.87 34.55 -24.45
C THR A 892 32.93 35.76 -25.38
N TYR A 893 33.56 36.82 -24.88
CA TYR A 893 33.85 38.03 -25.63
C TYR A 893 35.38 38.27 -25.68
N SER A 894 35.98 37.93 -26.81
CA SER A 894 37.43 38.02 -27.08
C SER A 894 37.67 38.62 -28.47
N GLY A 895 37.56 39.93 -28.63
CA GLY A 895 37.88 40.60 -29.89
C GLY A 895 37.06 41.89 -30.05
N PRO A 896 37.61 42.94 -30.69
CA PRO A 896 36.91 44.20 -30.83
C PRO A 896 35.80 44.17 -31.89
N ASP A 897 35.90 43.25 -32.85
CA ASP A 897 35.07 43.26 -34.05
C ASP A 897 33.81 42.38 -33.90
N PRO A 898 32.67 42.80 -34.48
CA PRO A 898 31.43 42.05 -34.43
C PRO A 898 31.60 40.66 -35.02
N ALA A 899 31.17 39.65 -34.28
CA ALA A 899 31.39 38.26 -34.66
C ALA A 899 30.10 37.45 -34.63
N GLY A 900 29.87 36.67 -35.69
CA GLY A 900 28.86 35.62 -35.77
C GLY A 900 29.48 34.23 -35.64
N LEU A 901 28.64 33.22 -35.43
CA LEU A 901 29.04 31.81 -35.38
C LEU A 901 28.46 31.07 -36.59
N ARG A 902 29.26 30.21 -37.20
CA ARG A 902 28.86 29.32 -38.31
C ARG A 902 29.26 27.88 -38.00
N TYR A 903 28.56 26.93 -38.60
CA TYR A 903 28.91 25.52 -38.52
C TYR A 903 29.03 24.84 -39.89
N GLN A 904 29.76 23.73 -39.96
CA GLN A 904 29.76 22.81 -41.10
C GLN A 904 30.14 21.39 -40.66
N ASN A 905 29.96 20.42 -41.57
CA ASN A 905 30.29 19.01 -41.33
C ASN A 905 29.66 18.46 -40.04
N LEU A 906 28.39 18.77 -39.79
CA LEU A 906 27.62 18.16 -38.71
C LEU A 906 27.35 16.69 -39.06
N THR A 907 27.73 15.80 -38.16
CA THR A 907 27.60 14.34 -38.27
C THR A 907 27.20 13.79 -36.91
N GLU A 908 26.86 12.51 -36.84
CA GLU A 908 26.56 11.77 -35.60
C GLU A 908 27.71 11.76 -34.58
N THR A 909 28.93 12.14 -34.97
CA THR A 909 30.12 12.12 -34.09
C THR A 909 30.72 13.49 -33.79
N GLY A 910 30.22 14.57 -34.41
CA GLY A 910 30.78 15.90 -34.20
C GLY A 910 30.39 16.93 -35.24
N VAL A 911 30.91 18.14 -35.04
CA VAL A 911 30.63 19.34 -35.82
C VAL A 911 31.86 20.25 -35.89
N LYS A 912 31.94 21.09 -36.93
CA LYS A 912 32.97 22.14 -37.02
C LYS A 912 32.38 23.52 -36.82
N PHE A 913 32.96 24.30 -35.92
CA PHE A 913 32.57 25.70 -35.66
C PHE A 913 33.61 26.69 -36.15
N GLN A 914 33.16 27.86 -36.60
CA GLN A 914 34.00 29.00 -36.99
C GLN A 914 33.38 30.30 -36.52
N VAL A 915 34.22 31.21 -36.03
CA VAL A 915 33.86 32.61 -35.77
C VAL A 915 34.05 33.42 -37.05
N GLN A 916 33.02 34.15 -37.48
CA GLN A 916 33.06 34.96 -38.69
C GLN A 916 32.80 36.42 -38.35
N GLU A 917 33.77 37.29 -38.65
CA GLU A 917 33.63 38.73 -38.43
C GLU A 917 32.88 39.43 -39.58
N ASP A 918 32.26 40.56 -39.25
CA ASP A 918 31.65 41.49 -40.22
C ASP A 918 32.70 42.12 -41.17
N THR A 919 32.27 42.71 -42.29
CA THR A 919 33.17 43.32 -43.30
C THR A 919 32.90 44.80 -43.59
N THR A 920 32.10 45.50 -42.77
CA THR A 920 31.60 46.84 -43.13
C THR A 920 32.58 47.98 -42.89
N PHE A 921 33.53 47.85 -41.97
CA PHE A 921 34.57 48.87 -41.74
C PHE A 921 35.84 48.52 -42.52
N ASP A 922 36.22 47.25 -42.52
CA ASP A 922 37.26 46.71 -43.39
C ASP A 922 36.90 45.30 -43.91
N PRO A 923 37.53 44.81 -44.98
CA PRO A 923 37.18 43.52 -45.58
C PRO A 923 37.84 42.32 -44.88
N GLU A 924 38.48 42.50 -43.73
CA GLU A 924 39.04 41.40 -42.96
C GLU A 924 37.93 40.59 -42.29
N ILE A 925 38.12 39.27 -42.20
CA ILE A 925 37.21 38.36 -41.49
C ILE A 925 37.95 37.50 -40.45
N ASN A 926 39.21 37.85 -40.12
CA ASN A 926 40.06 36.98 -39.30
C ASN A 926 39.92 37.28 -37.80
N HIS A 927 39.06 36.52 -37.14
CA HIS A 927 39.02 36.47 -35.69
C HIS A 927 40.21 35.64 -35.13
N PHE A 928 41.32 36.27 -34.73
CA PHE A 928 42.51 35.56 -34.20
C PHE A 928 42.41 35.17 -32.72
N ASN A 929 41.56 35.87 -31.98
CA ASN A 929 41.35 35.56 -30.58
C ASN A 929 40.53 34.27 -30.47
N LYS A 930 40.91 33.39 -29.56
CA LYS A 930 40.16 32.15 -29.34
C LYS A 930 38.92 32.44 -28.51
N GLU A 931 37.79 31.89 -28.91
CA GLU A 931 36.51 31.96 -28.19
C GLU A 931 36.07 30.59 -27.73
N THR A 932 35.23 30.58 -26.70
CA THR A 932 34.46 29.42 -26.28
C THR A 932 33.10 29.44 -26.97
N VAL A 933 32.68 28.29 -27.49
CA VAL A 933 31.33 28.09 -28.05
C VAL A 933 30.58 27.13 -27.15
N SER A 934 29.45 27.59 -26.60
CA SER A 934 28.45 26.75 -25.94
C SER A 934 27.62 26.07 -27.03
N PHE A 935 27.35 24.78 -26.92
CA PHE A 935 26.50 24.06 -27.86
C PHE A 935 25.54 23.08 -27.16
N LEU A 936 24.38 22.88 -27.79
CA LEU A 936 23.42 21.80 -27.56
C LEU A 936 23.33 21.02 -28.88
N ALA A 937 23.74 19.76 -28.87
CA ALA A 937 23.44 18.79 -29.93
C ALA A 937 22.28 17.92 -29.46
N ILE A 938 21.22 17.79 -30.24
CA ILE A 938 20.03 17.00 -29.87
C ILE A 938 19.49 16.25 -31.08
N GLU A 939 19.24 14.96 -30.94
CA GLU A 939 18.84 14.11 -32.06
C GLU A 939 17.38 14.32 -32.43
N GLY A 940 17.11 14.59 -33.71
CA GLY A 940 15.76 14.69 -34.25
C GLY A 940 15.03 15.98 -33.91
N THR A 941 13.76 16.02 -34.29
CA THR A 941 12.86 17.17 -34.05
C THR A 941 11.62 16.71 -33.29
N GLY A 942 11.14 17.51 -32.35
CA GLY A 942 10.04 17.08 -31.50
C GLY A 942 9.78 18.01 -30.32
N ASP A 943 8.85 17.58 -29.47
CA ASP A 943 8.45 18.27 -28.26
C ASP A 943 9.45 17.98 -27.14
N LEU A 944 9.70 18.98 -26.32
CA LEU A 944 10.59 18.93 -25.17
C LEU A 944 9.74 19.03 -23.90
N THR A 945 9.96 18.13 -22.95
CA THR A 945 9.17 18.08 -21.71
C THR A 945 10.01 18.40 -20.48
N GLY A 946 9.36 18.88 -19.41
CA GLY A 946 10.00 19.13 -18.13
C GLY A 946 8.99 19.50 -17.05
N VAL A 947 9.44 19.50 -15.80
CA VAL A 947 8.63 19.86 -14.63
C VAL A 947 9.18 21.13 -14.01
N ILE A 948 8.35 21.92 -13.33
CA ILE A 948 8.84 23.12 -12.64
C ILE A 948 9.81 22.68 -11.55
N TRP A 949 11.02 23.22 -11.59
CA TRP A 949 12.05 22.91 -10.61
C TRP A 949 11.83 23.72 -9.32
N ASN A 950 11.56 23.06 -8.19
CA ASN A 950 11.51 23.67 -6.86
C ASN A 950 12.48 22.96 -5.90
N GLU A 951 13.13 23.69 -4.99
CA GLU A 951 14.12 23.12 -4.06
C GLU A 951 13.54 22.11 -3.04
N ASN A 952 12.21 21.92 -3.02
CA ASN A 952 11.51 20.96 -2.15
C ASN A 952 11.26 19.59 -2.82
N ASN A 953 11.47 19.44 -4.13
CA ASN A 953 11.32 18.15 -4.80
C ASN A 953 12.68 17.45 -4.87
N ILE A 954 12.89 16.45 -4.02
CA ILE A 954 14.02 15.51 -4.16
C ILE A 954 13.54 14.35 -5.03
N PHE A 955 13.92 14.35 -6.30
CA PHE A 955 13.65 13.23 -7.21
C PHE A 955 14.62 12.07 -6.93
N ALA A 956 14.11 10.84 -7.05
CA ALA A 956 14.89 9.62 -6.95
C ALA A 956 15.98 9.61 -8.04
N GLY A 957 17.23 9.79 -7.62
CA GLY A 957 18.39 10.02 -8.48
C GLY A 957 19.50 10.77 -7.75
N SER A 958 19.15 11.54 -6.71
CA SER A 958 20.14 12.00 -5.75
C SER A 958 20.60 10.82 -4.88
N SER A 959 21.80 10.34 -5.16
CA SER A 959 22.53 9.46 -4.23
C SER A 959 22.88 10.25 -2.98
N VAL A 960 21.92 10.39 -2.07
CA VAL A 960 22.21 10.72 -0.69
C VAL A 960 22.72 9.43 -0.05
N ASN A 961 24.04 9.26 -0.08
CA ASN A 961 24.68 8.25 0.77
C ASN A 961 24.31 8.59 2.22
N PHE A 962 23.49 7.74 2.86
CA PHE A 962 23.36 7.68 4.31
C PHE A 962 24.46 6.81 4.91
#